data_AF-A0AAD5LNN9-F1
#
_entry.id   AF-A0AAD5LNN9-F1
#
_cell.length_a   1.000
_cell.length_b   1.000
_cell.length_c   1.000
_cell.angle_alpha   90.00
_cell.angle_beta   90.00
_cell.angle_gamma   90.00
#
_symmetry.space_group_name_H-M   'P 1'
#
loop_
_entity.id
_entity.type
_entity.pdbx_description
1 polymer ?
#
loop_
_entity_poly.entity_id
_entity_poly.type
_entity_poly.pdbx_seq_one_letter_code
_entity_poly.pdbx_strand_id
1 'polypeptide(L)'
;MVFVTLKYIIIGDSEVGKSSLLLQFTEQQFQPIHDLTIGVEFGAKLIDIEGRKVKLEIWDTAGQETFLSITRSYYRGADGALLVYDIGRRESFEHLSRWLQECRQNCQNDLVEIVVVGMKCDLPPQARQVTEAEARAWAQHNGLHYIEASAKTAANVEKGAKLKFDDLLRDPVVAFQMKYYLPTVLLMCYAVPTYIGHLMGNTWAGFWVGGIFRHVWVLHMTWCVNSVAHFFGYKPYDRNILPVENILVSIGAIGEGYHNYHHKFPSDYATSEWGITSGQWNPTKLFIDVCAAIGLASDLKRSRTAAATRERLAIKVHEERLKAGVTEQISLFDKMLGRLFFGLSKTFRRAIRPAVSRSSLSSGASELQVRSATTTTTSAPVNEALASLRGKSFLSTAQLTGAEFEALIAQAQHYKAVYGDPSKRAAAPKPMAGDICSMIFQKRSTRTRISSEVGMHLLGGKALFLSSDDIQLGVNETLKDTAMVLSRFNTIILARVYGQDYVEELAELASVPVINALSDKYHPLQALADYMTVKEHFGGWKGLTFTWVGDGNNVLHDYMLAAPKVGANIRIATPVGYEPDADVLEETKKLAKAAGTTVFVTTDPVEAVKGSNVIATDTWISMGQEAEKQKRLNAFAGYQVTEKMLENAAEDHVFLHCLPRHAEEVDDEVFYSKKSLVFDEAENRLWTVMAVYAALLGKY
;
A
#
# COMPACT_ATOMS: atom_id res chain seq x y z
N MET A 1 -7.73 -24.32 4.72
CA MET A 1 -7.53 -24.45 6.18
C MET A 1 -7.10 -23.07 6.66
N VAL A 2 -7.97 -22.35 7.36
CA VAL A 2 -7.72 -20.95 7.76
C VAL A 2 -6.84 -20.99 9.01
N PHE A 3 -5.62 -20.46 8.92
CA PHE A 3 -4.76 -20.25 10.08
C PHE A 3 -5.16 -18.93 10.75
N VAL A 4 -5.19 -18.91 12.08
CA VAL A 4 -5.28 -17.63 12.81
C VAL A 4 -3.89 -17.00 12.74
N THR A 5 -3.81 -15.78 12.21
CA THR A 5 -2.56 -15.01 12.17
C THR A 5 -2.57 -14.04 13.35
N LEU A 6 -1.48 -14.03 14.13
CA LEU A 6 -1.27 -13.07 15.22
C LEU A 6 -0.06 -12.21 14.91
N LYS A 7 -0.25 -10.89 14.97
CA LYS A 7 0.78 -9.90 14.69
C LYS A 7 1.37 -9.36 15.98
N TYR A 8 2.67 -9.55 16.18
CA TYR A 8 3.45 -9.05 17.29
C TYR A 8 4.47 -8.02 16.82
N ILE A 9 4.71 -6.98 17.62
CA ILE A 9 5.76 -6.00 17.36
C ILE A 9 6.83 -6.08 18.44
N ILE A 10 8.10 -5.92 18.07
CA ILE A 10 9.22 -5.80 19.02
C ILE A 10 9.65 -4.35 19.10
N ILE A 11 9.65 -3.79 20.30
CA ILE A 11 10.02 -2.40 20.58
C ILE A 11 11.01 -2.32 21.74
N GLY A 12 11.87 -1.30 21.72
CA GLY A 12 12.94 -1.11 22.70
C GLY A 12 14.16 -0.42 22.08
N ASP A 13 15.08 0.03 22.92
CA ASP A 13 16.28 0.77 22.49
C ASP A 13 17.13 0.01 21.45
N SER A 14 17.98 0.73 20.70
CA SER A 14 18.99 0.09 19.87
C SER A 14 19.90 -0.84 20.70
N GLU A 15 20.39 -1.92 20.10
CA GLU A 15 21.37 -2.86 20.69
C GLU A 15 20.90 -3.68 21.91
N VAL A 16 19.61 -3.66 22.25
CA VAL A 16 19.05 -4.53 23.31
C VAL A 16 18.92 -6.00 22.89
N GLY A 17 19.08 -6.32 21.60
CA GLY A 17 19.00 -7.68 21.06
C GLY A 17 17.69 -8.05 20.38
N LYS A 18 16.91 -7.08 19.88
CA LYS A 18 15.62 -7.32 19.20
C LYS A 18 15.75 -8.16 17.92
N SER A 19 16.65 -7.78 17.01
CA SER A 19 16.86 -8.51 15.75
C SER A 19 17.44 -9.91 15.99
N SER A 20 18.33 -10.05 16.98
CA SER A 20 18.84 -11.36 17.40
C SER A 20 17.75 -12.24 18.02
N LEU A 21 16.79 -11.65 18.74
CA LEU A 21 15.61 -12.37 19.25
C LEU A 21 14.72 -12.84 18.10
N LEU A 22 14.49 -11.98 17.09
CA LEU A 22 13.73 -12.33 15.90
C LEU A 22 14.39 -13.48 15.13
N LEU A 23 15.69 -13.36 14.82
CA LEU A 23 16.47 -14.37 14.11
C LEU A 23 16.49 -15.71 14.86
N GLN A 24 16.71 -15.68 16.18
CA GLN A 24 16.69 -16.89 16.99
C GLN A 24 15.30 -17.54 17.03
N PHE A 25 14.23 -16.75 16.97
CA PHE A 25 12.86 -17.25 16.94
C PHE A 25 12.50 -17.91 15.59
N THR A 26 12.84 -17.25 14.48
CA THR A 26 12.50 -17.70 13.12
C THR A 26 13.42 -18.81 12.61
N GLU A 27 14.74 -18.62 12.74
CA GLU A 27 15.76 -19.43 12.08
C GLU A 27 16.54 -20.32 13.05
N GLN A 28 16.33 -20.16 14.36
CA GLN A 28 17.11 -20.85 15.41
C GLN A 28 18.62 -20.57 15.32
N GLN A 29 19.00 -19.39 14.82
CA GLN A 29 20.38 -18.95 14.66
C GLN A 29 20.69 -17.70 15.50
N PHE A 30 21.93 -17.63 15.99
CA PHE A 30 22.47 -16.47 16.68
C PHE A 30 23.70 -15.94 15.94
N GLN A 31 23.68 -14.65 15.61
CA GLN A 31 24.84 -13.95 15.04
C GLN A 31 25.43 -12.96 16.08
N PRO A 32 26.72 -13.05 16.41
CA PRO A 32 27.34 -12.20 17.42
C PRO A 32 27.58 -10.75 16.96
N ILE A 33 27.59 -10.51 15.66
CA ILE A 33 27.66 -9.18 15.05
C ILE A 33 26.40 -9.03 14.22
N HIS A 34 25.54 -8.11 14.64
CA HIS A 34 24.39 -7.67 13.85
C HIS A 34 24.64 -6.22 13.45
N ASP A 35 24.51 -5.93 12.16
CA ASP A 35 24.45 -4.55 11.67
C ASP A 35 23.25 -3.84 12.29
N LEU A 36 23.34 -2.51 12.47
CA LEU A 36 22.24 -1.71 12.99
C LEU A 36 21.00 -1.90 12.09
N THR A 37 19.84 -2.16 12.69
CA THR A 37 18.58 -2.32 11.97
C THR A 37 18.18 -1.00 11.29
N ILE A 38 18.44 -0.87 9.99
CA ILE A 38 18.01 0.26 9.17
C ILE A 38 16.61 -0.06 8.62
N GLY A 39 15.57 0.11 9.45
CA GLY A 39 14.17 -0.11 9.05
C GLY A 39 13.42 -1.10 9.93
N VAL A 40 12.52 -1.90 9.34
CA VAL A 40 11.73 -2.92 10.04
C VAL A 40 11.99 -4.28 9.43
N GLU A 41 12.36 -5.25 10.26
CA GLU A 41 12.56 -6.64 9.87
C GLU A 41 11.32 -7.48 10.20
N PHE A 42 11.03 -8.47 9.35
CA PHE A 42 9.84 -9.31 9.44
C PHE A 42 10.22 -10.77 9.58
N GLY A 43 9.63 -11.44 10.56
CA GLY A 43 9.73 -12.89 10.74
C GLY A 43 8.37 -13.53 10.97
N ALA A 44 8.14 -14.72 10.41
CA ALA A 44 6.92 -15.46 10.65
C ALA A 44 7.20 -16.93 10.96
N LYS A 45 6.47 -17.49 11.91
CA LYS A 45 6.56 -18.91 12.28
C LYS A 45 5.17 -19.48 12.54
N LEU A 46 4.93 -20.68 12.03
CA LEU A 46 3.75 -21.46 12.39
C LEU A 46 4.01 -22.16 13.73
N ILE A 47 3.19 -21.86 14.72
CA ILE A 47 3.23 -22.46 16.06
C ILE A 47 1.96 -23.26 16.30
N ASP A 48 2.08 -24.37 17.01
CA ASP A 48 0.94 -25.18 17.45
C ASP A 48 0.59 -24.79 18.88
N ILE A 49 -0.61 -24.24 19.07
CA ILE A 49 -1.15 -23.89 20.38
C ILE A 49 -2.41 -24.72 20.59
N GLU A 50 -2.36 -25.64 21.56
CA GLU A 50 -3.49 -26.49 21.97
C GLU A 50 -4.16 -27.25 20.80
N GLY A 51 -3.36 -27.71 19.83
CA GLY A 51 -3.83 -28.47 18.66
C GLY A 51 -4.33 -27.59 17.51
N ARG A 52 -4.13 -26.27 17.59
CA ARG A 52 -4.43 -25.31 16.52
C ARG A 52 -3.13 -24.70 15.99
N LYS A 53 -2.97 -24.75 14.67
CA LYS A 53 -1.87 -24.07 13.97
C LYS A 53 -2.17 -22.57 13.87
N VAL A 54 -1.36 -21.76 14.55
CA VAL A 54 -1.39 -20.29 14.55
C VAL A 54 -0.15 -19.79 13.81
N LYS A 55 -0.32 -18.79 12.95
CA LYS A 55 0.81 -18.11 12.29
C LYS A 55 1.19 -16.89 13.13
N LEU A 56 2.32 -16.95 13.83
CA LEU A 56 2.84 -15.80 14.56
C LEU A 56 3.74 -14.97 13.63
N GLU A 57 3.39 -13.70 13.45
CA GLU A 57 4.14 -12.73 12.67
C GLU A 57 4.77 -11.72 13.62
N ILE A 58 6.10 -11.65 13.65
CA ILE A 58 6.85 -10.75 14.53
C ILE A 58 7.54 -9.69 13.67
N TRP A 59 7.31 -8.44 14.03
CA TRP A 59 7.84 -7.26 13.34
C TRP A 59 8.86 -6.56 14.25
N ASP A 60 10.14 -6.65 13.91
CA ASP A 60 11.21 -5.97 14.64
C ASP A 60 11.35 -4.53 14.15
N THR A 61 11.16 -3.57 15.05
CA THR A 61 11.22 -2.16 14.71
C THR A 61 12.58 -1.55 15.04
N ALA A 62 13.09 -0.65 14.19
CA ALA A 62 14.31 0.09 14.48
C ALA A 62 14.20 0.85 15.81
N GLY A 63 15.15 0.63 16.71
CA GLY A 63 15.20 1.25 18.04
C GLY A 63 15.79 2.66 18.08
N GLN A 64 15.88 3.36 16.94
CA GLN A 64 16.44 4.71 16.83
C GLN A 64 15.34 5.75 16.64
N GLU A 65 15.45 6.87 17.36
CA GLU A 65 14.47 7.95 17.37
C GLU A 65 14.29 8.65 16.01
N THR A 66 15.28 8.54 15.11
CA THR A 66 15.26 9.12 13.77
C THR A 66 14.22 8.48 12.84
N PHE A 67 13.70 7.29 13.18
CA PHE A 67 12.75 6.52 12.36
C PHE A 67 11.35 6.38 12.99
N LEU A 68 10.99 7.20 13.97
CA LEU A 68 9.69 7.14 14.68
C LEU A 68 8.45 7.24 13.76
N SER A 69 8.56 7.89 12.59
CA SER A 69 7.49 7.93 11.58
C SER A 69 7.22 6.56 10.96
N ILE A 70 8.25 5.72 10.82
CA ILE A 70 8.16 4.36 10.30
C ILE A 70 7.51 3.45 11.33
N THR A 71 7.90 3.54 12.61
CA THR A 71 7.43 2.69 13.71
C THR A 71 5.92 2.76 13.93
N ARG A 72 5.31 3.96 13.83
CA ARG A 72 3.85 4.16 14.03
C ARG A 72 2.97 3.29 13.13
N SER A 73 3.36 3.12 11.87
CA SER A 73 2.62 2.30 10.90
C SER A 73 2.52 0.83 11.33
N TYR A 74 3.50 0.31 12.09
CA TYR A 74 3.56 -1.11 12.47
C TYR A 74 2.75 -1.44 13.72
N TYR A 75 2.49 -0.47 14.61
CA TYR A 75 1.57 -0.65 15.74
C TYR A 75 0.13 -0.93 15.30
N ARG A 76 -0.25 -0.54 14.08
CA ARG A 76 -1.59 -0.77 13.53
C ARG A 76 -1.86 -2.25 13.30
N GLY A 77 -2.96 -2.75 13.86
CA GLY A 77 -3.35 -4.16 13.76
C GLY A 77 -2.40 -5.11 14.49
N ALA A 78 -1.56 -4.63 15.40
CA ALA A 78 -0.79 -5.49 16.29
C ALA A 78 -1.73 -6.11 17.33
N ASP A 79 -1.63 -7.43 17.48
CA ASP A 79 -2.33 -8.22 18.50
C ASP A 79 -1.50 -8.29 19.80
N GLY A 80 -0.19 -8.05 19.74
CA GLY A 80 0.70 -8.08 20.91
C GLY A 80 2.01 -7.27 20.83
N ALA A 81 2.45 -6.85 22.02
CA ALA A 81 3.65 -6.13 22.45
C ALA A 81 4.85 -6.97 22.93
N LEU A 82 6.05 -6.92 22.34
CA LEU A 82 7.29 -7.31 23.04
C LEU A 82 8.13 -6.07 23.38
N LEU A 83 8.20 -5.70 24.67
CA LEU A 83 9.05 -4.62 25.18
C LEU A 83 10.39 -5.19 25.62
N VAL A 84 11.44 -4.86 24.89
CA VAL A 84 12.75 -5.49 25.04
C VAL A 84 13.75 -4.51 25.63
N TYR A 85 14.47 -4.95 26.66
CA TYR A 85 15.60 -4.22 27.24
C TYR A 85 16.79 -5.17 27.48
N ASP A 86 17.97 -4.60 27.70
CA ASP A 86 19.19 -5.36 28.02
C ASP A 86 19.42 -5.38 29.54
N ILE A 87 19.50 -6.57 30.14
CA ILE A 87 19.73 -6.70 31.60
C ILE A 87 21.09 -6.15 32.05
N GLY A 88 22.05 -6.07 31.14
CA GLY A 88 23.38 -5.51 31.36
C GLY A 88 23.45 -3.99 31.20
N ARG A 89 22.36 -3.33 30.78
CA ARG A 89 22.31 -1.88 30.54
C ARG A 89 21.09 -1.23 31.17
N ARG A 90 21.28 -0.62 32.34
CA ARG A 90 20.25 0.05 33.15
C ARG A 90 19.41 1.05 32.38
N GLU A 91 20.04 1.88 31.55
CA GLU A 91 19.38 2.93 30.77
C GLU A 91 18.25 2.37 29.89
N SER A 92 18.47 1.21 29.25
CA SER A 92 17.44 0.57 28.41
C SER A 92 16.21 0.09 29.18
N PHE A 93 16.36 -0.19 30.47
CA PHE A 93 15.25 -0.53 31.36
C PHE A 93 14.46 0.71 31.77
N GLU A 94 15.15 1.82 32.05
CA GLU A 94 14.51 3.10 32.42
C GLU A 94 13.68 3.66 31.26
N HIS A 95 14.14 3.46 30.02
CA HIS A 95 13.41 3.82 28.80
C HIS A 95 12.17 2.96 28.51
N LEU A 96 11.96 1.82 29.19
CA LEU A 96 10.76 0.99 28.98
C LEU A 96 9.45 1.75 29.19
N SER A 97 9.43 2.72 30.11
CA SER A 97 8.24 3.53 30.38
C SER A 97 7.82 4.34 29.15
N ARG A 98 8.79 4.87 28.41
CA ARG A 98 8.57 5.59 27.15
C ARG A 98 8.02 4.65 26.08
N TRP A 99 8.65 3.49 25.90
CA TRP A 99 8.20 2.49 24.91
C TRP A 99 6.81 1.94 25.23
N LEU A 100 6.48 1.75 26.50
CA LEU A 100 5.15 1.34 26.94
C LEU A 100 4.09 2.40 26.63
N GLN A 101 4.39 3.67 26.89
CA GLN A 101 3.50 4.77 26.56
C GLN A 101 3.29 4.86 25.05
N GLU A 102 4.35 4.73 24.26
CA GLU A 102 4.28 4.74 22.80
C GLU A 102 3.42 3.58 22.26
N CYS A 103 3.60 2.37 22.80
CA CYS A 103 2.81 1.20 22.42
C CYS A 103 1.32 1.42 22.71
N ARG A 104 0.99 1.86 23.93
CA ARG A 104 -0.41 2.12 24.32
C ARG A 104 -1.06 3.25 23.54
N GLN A 105 -0.30 4.25 23.09
CA GLN A 105 -0.84 5.37 22.31
C GLN A 105 -1.11 5.01 20.85
N ASN A 106 -0.34 4.06 20.27
CA ASN A 106 -0.40 3.77 18.83
C ASN A 106 -1.13 2.47 18.50
N CYS A 107 -1.29 1.54 19.45
CA CYS A 107 -2.10 0.34 19.24
C CYS A 107 -3.60 0.68 19.31
N GLN A 108 -4.36 0.27 18.29
CA GLN A 108 -5.81 0.55 18.19
C GLN A 108 -6.68 -0.40 19.04
N ASN A 109 -6.09 -1.48 19.56
CA ASN A 109 -6.78 -2.51 20.31
C ASN A 109 -6.49 -2.32 21.81
N ASP A 110 -7.51 -2.09 22.63
CA ASP A 110 -7.34 -1.94 24.08
C ASP A 110 -6.90 -3.27 24.75
N LEU A 111 -6.91 -4.39 24.01
CA LEU A 111 -6.53 -5.73 24.44
C LEU A 111 -5.13 -6.18 23.97
N VAL A 112 -4.24 -5.27 23.55
CA VAL A 112 -2.86 -5.67 23.19
C VAL A 112 -2.16 -6.28 24.40
N GLU A 113 -1.82 -7.56 24.31
CA GLU A 113 -1.02 -8.23 25.34
C GLU A 113 0.43 -7.76 25.22
N ILE A 114 0.95 -7.16 26.30
CA ILE A 114 2.31 -6.62 26.32
C ILE A 114 3.18 -7.44 27.27
N VAL A 115 4.26 -7.98 26.73
CA VAL A 115 5.26 -8.79 27.44
C VAL A 115 6.58 -8.03 27.50
N VAL A 116 7.12 -7.88 28.70
CA VAL A 116 8.45 -7.33 28.96
C VAL A 116 9.48 -8.45 28.88
N VAL A 117 10.51 -8.25 28.07
CA VAL A 117 11.57 -9.23 27.80
C VAL A 117 12.92 -8.65 28.21
N GLY A 118 13.52 -9.21 29.26
CA GLY A 118 14.91 -8.94 29.63
C GLY A 118 15.85 -9.79 28.79
N MET A 119 16.64 -9.17 27.91
CA MET A 119 17.57 -9.86 27.02
C MET A 119 18.95 -10.07 27.64
N LYS A 120 19.68 -11.04 27.08
CA LYS A 120 21.05 -11.43 27.47
C LYS A 120 21.12 -12.08 28.87
N CYS A 121 20.13 -12.91 29.22
CA CYS A 121 20.11 -13.62 30.51
C CYS A 121 21.25 -14.63 30.70
N ASP A 122 22.02 -14.91 29.66
CA ASP A 122 23.28 -15.66 29.69
C ASP A 122 24.47 -14.88 30.28
N LEU A 123 24.32 -13.57 30.53
CA LEU A 123 25.36 -12.75 31.14
C LEU A 123 25.67 -13.21 32.57
N PRO A 124 26.95 -13.14 32.99
CA PRO A 124 27.34 -13.49 34.35
C PRO A 124 26.70 -12.52 35.37
N PRO A 125 26.44 -12.95 36.61
CA PRO A 125 25.76 -12.13 37.62
C PRO A 125 26.38 -10.75 37.86
N GLN A 126 27.70 -10.61 37.66
CA GLN A 126 28.44 -9.36 37.84
C GLN A 126 28.22 -8.35 36.71
N ALA A 127 27.82 -8.79 35.52
CA ALA A 127 27.54 -7.93 34.37
C ALA A 127 26.08 -7.44 34.34
N ARG A 128 25.23 -7.98 35.23
CA ARG A 128 23.81 -7.61 35.33
C ARG A 128 23.66 -6.28 36.09
N GLN A 129 23.00 -5.31 35.47
CA GLN A 129 22.66 -4.02 36.09
C GLN A 129 21.20 -3.95 36.56
N VAL A 130 20.32 -4.80 36.01
CA VAL A 130 18.90 -4.88 36.38
C VAL A 130 18.57 -6.27 36.91
N THR A 131 18.06 -6.33 38.14
CA THR A 131 17.71 -7.62 38.77
C THR A 131 16.38 -8.15 38.25
N GLU A 132 16.23 -9.48 38.19
CA GLU A 132 14.97 -10.11 37.78
C GLU A 132 13.79 -9.66 38.68
N ALA A 133 14.04 -9.53 39.99
CA ALA A 133 13.03 -9.09 40.96
C ALA A 133 12.55 -7.65 40.68
N GLU A 134 13.47 -6.74 40.35
CA GLU A 134 13.16 -5.36 40.01
C GLU A 134 12.32 -5.26 38.74
N ALA A 135 12.76 -5.92 37.66
CA ALA A 135 12.05 -5.88 36.40
C ALA A 135 10.68 -6.57 36.48
N ARG A 136 10.57 -7.66 37.25
CA ARG A 136 9.30 -8.34 37.54
C ARG A 136 8.35 -7.44 38.33
N ALA A 137 8.85 -6.71 39.33
CA ALA A 137 8.03 -5.77 40.09
C ALA A 137 7.53 -4.61 39.21
N TRP A 138 8.38 -4.08 38.32
CA TRP A 138 7.98 -3.03 37.38
C TRP A 138 6.92 -3.51 36.37
N ALA A 139 7.08 -4.71 35.82
CA ALA A 139 6.10 -5.30 34.91
C ALA A 139 4.75 -5.54 35.62
N GLN A 140 4.77 -6.10 36.84
CA GLN A 140 3.57 -6.31 37.65
C GLN A 140 2.85 -4.99 37.97
N HIS A 141 3.59 -3.94 38.32
CA HIS A 141 3.02 -2.61 38.57
C HIS A 141 2.28 -2.06 37.35
N ASN A 142 2.77 -2.37 36.14
CA ASN A 142 2.16 -1.93 34.89
C ASN A 142 1.13 -2.91 34.30
N GLY A 143 0.84 -4.01 35.01
CA GLY A 143 -0.09 -5.06 34.55
C GLY A 143 0.45 -5.90 33.38
N LEU A 144 1.77 -6.03 33.26
CA LEU A 144 2.46 -6.67 32.14
C LEU A 144 3.05 -8.02 32.54
N HIS A 145 3.18 -8.92 31.56
CA HIS A 145 3.94 -10.16 31.73
C HIS A 145 5.43 -9.90 31.62
N TYR A 146 6.25 -10.69 32.32
CA TYR A 146 7.71 -10.53 32.32
C TYR A 146 8.41 -11.87 32.16
N ILE A 147 9.38 -11.89 31.26
CA ILE A 147 10.29 -13.00 31.02
C ILE A 147 11.73 -12.50 30.79
N GLU A 148 12.70 -13.37 31.04
CA GLU A 148 14.07 -13.16 30.61
C GLU A 148 14.44 -14.19 29.55
N ALA A 149 15.15 -13.76 28.51
CA ALA A 149 15.56 -14.60 27.40
C ALA A 149 17.02 -14.36 26.99
N SER A 150 17.59 -15.31 26.24
CA SER A 150 18.88 -15.17 25.59
C SER A 150 18.78 -15.65 24.15
N ALA A 151 19.08 -14.77 23.20
CA ALA A 151 19.24 -15.15 21.81
C ALA A 151 20.45 -16.10 21.63
N LYS A 152 21.53 -15.87 22.37
CA LYS A 152 22.78 -16.66 22.27
C LYS A 152 22.62 -18.11 22.68
N THR A 153 21.87 -18.38 23.76
CA THR A 153 21.68 -19.75 24.28
C THR A 153 20.31 -20.33 23.97
N ALA A 154 19.49 -19.61 23.18
CA ALA A 154 18.07 -19.88 22.94
C ALA A 154 17.21 -19.99 24.21
N ALA A 155 17.70 -19.52 25.36
CA ALA A 155 16.99 -19.65 26.62
C ALA A 155 15.70 -18.82 26.60
N ASN A 156 14.57 -19.48 26.87
CA ASN A 156 13.22 -18.90 26.96
C ASN A 156 12.72 -18.16 25.70
N VAL A 157 13.37 -18.30 24.54
CA VAL A 157 12.93 -17.68 23.27
C VAL A 157 11.60 -18.26 22.78
N GLU A 158 11.38 -19.58 22.92
CA GLU A 158 10.09 -20.21 22.57
C GLU A 158 9.01 -20.06 23.66
N LYS A 159 9.41 -19.79 24.91
CA LYS A 159 8.46 -19.54 26.02
C LYS A 159 7.84 -18.15 25.92
N GLY A 160 8.52 -17.18 25.30
CA GLY A 160 7.95 -15.85 24.99
C GLY A 160 6.78 -15.86 24.01
N ALA A 161 6.52 -17.00 23.35
CA ALA A 161 5.38 -17.20 22.45
C ALA A 161 4.23 -18.03 23.07
N LYS A 162 4.32 -18.44 24.36
CA LYS A 162 3.18 -19.05 25.06
C LYS A 162 2.24 -17.95 25.56
N LEU A 163 1.55 -17.33 24.61
CA LEU A 163 0.31 -16.59 24.83
C LEU A 163 -0.65 -17.47 25.64
N LYS A 164 -0.96 -17.04 26.85
CA LYS A 164 -2.06 -17.63 27.60
C LYS A 164 -3.30 -16.80 27.31
N PHE A 165 -4.18 -17.34 26.46
CA PHE A 165 -5.53 -16.80 26.21
C PHE A 165 -6.46 -16.94 27.44
N ASP A 166 -5.90 -16.85 28.64
CA ASP A 166 -6.61 -17.02 29.89
C ASP A 166 -7.75 -16.00 30.01
N ASP A 167 -7.63 -14.83 29.38
CA ASP A 167 -8.66 -13.78 29.34
C ASP A 167 -9.87 -14.16 28.46
N LEU A 168 -9.64 -14.65 27.24
CA LEU A 168 -10.66 -15.17 26.33
C LEU A 168 -11.33 -16.44 26.87
N LEU A 169 -10.57 -17.27 27.59
CA LEU A 169 -11.09 -18.45 28.28
C LEU A 169 -11.80 -18.12 29.61
N ARG A 170 -11.52 -16.95 30.20
CA ARG A 170 -12.22 -16.42 31.38
C ARG A 170 -13.52 -15.71 31.00
N ASP A 171 -13.68 -15.25 29.77
CA ASP A 171 -14.94 -14.71 29.29
C ASP A 171 -16.01 -15.82 29.31
N PRO A 172 -17.01 -15.72 30.20
CA PRO A 172 -17.97 -16.80 30.40
C PRO A 172 -18.85 -17.02 29.16
N VAL A 173 -19.03 -16.02 28.30
CA VAL A 173 -19.84 -16.09 27.08
C VAL A 173 -19.06 -16.77 25.97
N VAL A 174 -17.79 -16.40 25.77
CA VAL A 174 -16.90 -17.02 24.77
C VAL A 174 -16.62 -18.47 25.13
N ALA A 175 -16.30 -18.75 26.40
CA ALA A 175 -16.08 -20.12 26.87
C ALA A 175 -17.33 -21.00 26.72
N PHE A 176 -18.52 -20.46 27.02
CA PHE A 176 -19.79 -21.14 26.80
C PHE A 176 -20.03 -21.42 25.31
N GLN A 177 -19.88 -20.40 24.45
CA GLN A 177 -20.07 -20.54 23.01
C GLN A 177 -19.13 -21.59 22.42
N MET A 178 -17.84 -21.58 22.79
CA MET A 178 -16.86 -22.54 22.32
C MET A 178 -17.16 -23.97 22.79
N LYS A 179 -17.54 -24.14 24.06
CA LYS A 179 -17.86 -25.45 24.65
C LYS A 179 -19.10 -26.07 24.03
N TYR A 180 -20.11 -25.27 23.72
CA TYR A 180 -21.41 -25.75 23.26
C TYR A 180 -21.70 -25.47 21.78
N TYR A 181 -20.72 -25.00 21.00
CA TYR A 181 -20.91 -24.66 19.59
C TYR A 181 -21.54 -25.81 18.79
N LEU A 182 -20.87 -26.97 18.77
CA LEU A 182 -21.34 -28.12 17.98
C LEU A 182 -22.69 -28.67 18.48
N PRO A 183 -22.91 -28.85 19.81
CA PRO A 183 -24.24 -29.19 20.33
C PRO A 183 -25.33 -28.19 19.95
N THR A 184 -25.03 -26.89 19.99
CA THR A 184 -25.98 -25.81 19.67
C THR A 184 -26.33 -25.81 18.19
N VAL A 185 -25.33 -26.01 17.31
CA VAL A 185 -25.55 -26.16 15.87
C VAL A 185 -26.43 -27.37 15.60
N LEU A 186 -26.14 -28.53 16.20
CA LEU A 186 -26.96 -29.73 15.99
C LEU A 186 -28.40 -29.55 16.49
N LEU A 187 -28.56 -28.93 17.65
CA LEU A 187 -29.85 -28.61 18.25
C LEU A 187 -30.66 -27.66 17.36
N MET A 188 -30.10 -26.50 17.00
CA MET A 188 -30.82 -25.44 16.29
C MET A 188 -30.97 -25.71 14.79
N CYS A 189 -30.01 -26.40 14.17
CA CYS A 189 -30.06 -26.70 12.76
C CYS A 189 -30.90 -27.94 12.44
N TYR A 190 -30.95 -28.95 13.32
CA TYR A 190 -31.61 -30.23 13.01
C TYR A 190 -32.70 -30.63 14.01
N ALA A 191 -32.41 -30.60 15.32
CA ALA A 191 -33.36 -31.09 16.31
C ALA A 191 -34.60 -30.18 16.45
N VAL A 192 -34.42 -28.86 16.53
CA VAL A 192 -35.51 -27.89 16.63
C VAL A 192 -36.43 -27.92 15.40
N PRO A 193 -35.92 -27.87 14.14
CA PRO A 193 -36.78 -28.01 12.96
C PRO A 193 -37.52 -29.34 12.89
N THR A 194 -36.88 -30.44 13.33
CA THR A 194 -37.52 -31.77 13.40
C THR A 194 -38.66 -31.78 14.41
N TYR A 195 -38.45 -31.17 15.57
CA TYR A 195 -39.47 -31.04 16.61
C TYR A 195 -40.63 -30.14 16.18
N ILE A 196 -40.35 -29.01 15.52
CA ILE A 196 -41.39 -28.16 14.92
C ILE A 196 -42.18 -28.95 13.88
N GLY A 197 -41.51 -29.68 13.00
CA GLY A 197 -42.18 -30.56 12.02
C GLY A 197 -43.06 -31.61 12.70
N HIS A 198 -42.62 -32.18 13.82
CA HIS A 198 -43.42 -33.10 14.62
C HIS A 198 -44.70 -32.43 15.17
N LEU A 199 -44.59 -31.21 15.72
CA LEU A 199 -45.74 -30.43 16.18
C LEU A 199 -46.72 -30.08 15.04
N MET A 200 -46.22 -29.94 13.82
CA MET A 200 -47.01 -29.70 12.61
C MET A 200 -47.52 -30.99 11.94
N GLY A 201 -47.33 -32.15 12.56
CA GLY A 201 -47.83 -33.46 12.09
C GLY A 201 -46.94 -34.18 11.07
N ASN A 202 -45.74 -33.67 10.77
CA ASN A 202 -44.80 -34.30 9.84
C ASN A 202 -43.33 -34.13 10.27
N THR A 203 -42.87 -35.05 11.12
CA THR A 203 -41.49 -35.08 11.65
C THR A 203 -40.43 -35.18 10.54
N TRP A 204 -40.69 -35.99 9.50
CA TRP A 204 -39.75 -36.21 8.42
C TRP A 204 -39.54 -34.97 7.55
N ALA A 205 -40.61 -34.21 7.29
CA ALA A 205 -40.50 -32.92 6.61
C ALA A 205 -39.70 -31.92 7.46
N GLY A 206 -39.90 -31.91 8.79
CA GLY A 206 -39.13 -31.08 9.72
C GLY A 206 -37.62 -31.34 9.64
N PHE A 207 -37.21 -32.60 9.60
CA PHE A 207 -35.79 -32.98 9.51
C PHE A 207 -35.19 -32.74 8.12
N TRP A 208 -35.82 -33.27 7.06
CA TRP A 208 -35.25 -33.19 5.71
C TRP A 208 -35.36 -31.81 5.09
N VAL A 209 -36.50 -31.14 5.23
CA VAL A 209 -36.74 -29.83 4.61
C VAL A 209 -36.27 -28.72 5.55
N GLY A 210 -36.77 -28.74 6.80
CA GLY A 210 -36.46 -27.72 7.80
C GLY A 210 -35.02 -27.80 8.33
N GLY A 211 -34.46 -29.01 8.42
CA GLY A 211 -33.09 -29.23 8.85
C GLY A 211 -32.10 -29.21 7.69
N ILE A 212 -32.05 -30.30 6.93
CA ILE A 212 -31.00 -30.57 5.94
C ILE A 212 -31.08 -29.61 4.74
N PHE A 213 -32.21 -29.57 4.03
CA PHE A 213 -32.34 -28.75 2.82
C PHE A 213 -32.14 -27.27 3.12
N ARG A 214 -32.81 -26.73 4.16
CA ARG A 214 -32.61 -25.34 4.61
C ARG A 214 -31.13 -25.06 4.90
N HIS A 215 -30.44 -25.92 5.64
CA HIS A 215 -29.05 -25.69 6.01
C HIS A 215 -28.12 -25.69 4.79
N VAL A 216 -28.27 -26.67 3.90
CA VAL A 216 -27.51 -26.76 2.65
C VAL A 216 -27.79 -25.54 1.75
N TRP A 217 -29.06 -25.16 1.61
CA TRP A 217 -29.49 -24.01 0.83
C TRP A 217 -28.88 -22.71 1.35
N VAL A 218 -28.97 -22.44 2.66
CA VAL A 218 -28.41 -21.24 3.29
C VAL A 218 -26.90 -21.19 3.08
N LEU A 219 -26.17 -22.30 3.32
CA LEU A 219 -24.73 -22.35 3.08
C LEU A 219 -24.38 -22.06 1.60
N HIS A 220 -25.08 -22.67 0.65
CA HIS A 220 -24.83 -22.42 -0.77
C HIS A 220 -25.15 -20.96 -1.15
N MET A 221 -26.22 -20.38 -0.61
CA MET A 221 -26.57 -18.98 -0.89
C MET A 221 -25.58 -18.01 -0.28
N THR A 222 -25.14 -18.22 0.97
CA THR A 222 -24.09 -17.40 1.63
C THR A 222 -22.76 -17.47 0.87
N TRP A 223 -22.35 -18.65 0.40
CA TRP A 223 -21.12 -18.81 -0.38
C TRP A 223 -21.24 -18.27 -1.80
N CYS A 224 -22.44 -18.31 -2.37
CA CYS A 224 -22.78 -17.66 -3.63
C CYS A 224 -22.66 -16.14 -3.50
N VAL A 225 -23.04 -15.52 -2.37
CA VAL A 225 -22.77 -14.08 -2.11
C VAL A 225 -21.29 -13.78 -2.20
N ASN A 226 -20.44 -14.57 -1.53
CA ASN A 226 -18.98 -14.44 -1.57
C ASN A 226 -18.35 -14.68 -2.96
N SER A 227 -19.09 -15.21 -3.94
CA SER A 227 -18.58 -15.50 -5.29
C SER A 227 -19.19 -14.56 -6.34
N VAL A 228 -20.51 -14.41 -6.36
CA VAL A 228 -21.26 -13.60 -7.33
C VAL A 228 -21.16 -12.10 -7.03
N ALA A 229 -21.14 -11.68 -5.77
CA ALA A 229 -20.93 -10.27 -5.44
C ALA A 229 -19.51 -9.81 -5.84
N HIS A 230 -18.51 -10.69 -5.70
CA HIS A 230 -17.14 -10.42 -6.15
C HIS A 230 -16.96 -10.50 -7.67
N PHE A 231 -17.79 -11.27 -8.40
CA PHE A 231 -17.76 -11.35 -9.87
C PHE A 231 -18.16 -10.02 -10.55
N PHE A 232 -18.97 -9.20 -9.89
CA PHE A 232 -19.33 -7.85 -10.34
C PHE A 232 -18.40 -6.74 -9.79
N GLY A 233 -17.30 -7.13 -9.13
CA GLY A 233 -16.25 -6.24 -8.63
C GLY A 233 -16.59 -5.53 -7.31
N TYR A 234 -15.55 -5.00 -6.65
CA TYR A 234 -15.70 -4.05 -5.55
C TYR A 234 -16.34 -2.76 -6.11
N LYS A 235 -17.65 -2.60 -5.93
CA LYS A 235 -18.31 -1.32 -6.24
C LYS A 235 -18.25 -0.43 -5.00
N PRO A 236 -17.68 0.79 -5.10
CA PRO A 236 -17.75 1.75 -4.01
C PRO A 236 -19.21 2.01 -3.63
N TYR A 237 -19.47 2.22 -2.35
CA TYR A 237 -20.76 2.69 -1.87
C TYR A 237 -21.03 4.08 -2.48
N ASP A 238 -21.77 4.14 -3.59
CA ASP A 238 -22.04 5.36 -4.36
C ASP A 238 -23.49 5.88 -4.12
N ARG A 239 -23.86 6.99 -4.78
CA ARG A 239 -25.19 7.62 -4.65
C ARG A 239 -26.32 6.88 -5.36
N ASN A 240 -26.01 5.90 -6.19
CA ASN A 240 -26.90 5.20 -7.10
C ASN A 240 -27.10 3.71 -6.73
N ILE A 241 -26.29 3.17 -5.82
CA ILE A 241 -26.35 1.77 -5.37
C ILE A 241 -27.16 1.66 -4.07
N LEU A 242 -28.15 0.75 -4.06
CA LEU A 242 -28.87 0.38 -2.84
C LEU A 242 -28.00 -0.53 -1.95
N PRO A 243 -28.15 -0.51 -0.61
CA PRO A 243 -27.43 -1.42 0.29
C PRO A 243 -27.68 -2.90 -0.01
N VAL A 244 -28.82 -3.17 -0.64
CA VAL A 244 -29.16 -4.45 -1.24
C VAL A 244 -28.60 -4.45 -2.66
N GLU A 245 -27.50 -5.16 -2.92
CA GLU A 245 -27.07 -5.39 -4.30
C GLU A 245 -28.11 -6.22 -5.08
N ASN A 246 -28.84 -7.11 -4.38
CA ASN A 246 -29.94 -7.90 -4.95
C ASN A 246 -30.91 -8.46 -3.87
N ILE A 247 -32.22 -8.17 -3.97
CA ILE A 247 -33.23 -8.60 -2.99
C ILE A 247 -33.43 -10.13 -2.97
N LEU A 248 -33.27 -10.80 -4.12
CA LEU A 248 -33.39 -12.25 -4.23
C LEU A 248 -32.25 -12.95 -3.48
N VAL A 249 -31.06 -12.36 -3.51
CA VAL A 249 -29.89 -12.85 -2.76
C VAL A 249 -30.08 -12.65 -1.26
N SER A 250 -30.59 -11.49 -0.83
CA SER A 250 -30.93 -11.26 0.58
C SER A 250 -32.01 -12.22 1.11
N ILE A 251 -33.03 -12.53 0.30
CA ILE A 251 -34.05 -13.53 0.64
C ILE A 251 -33.41 -14.93 0.74
N GLY A 252 -32.56 -15.31 -0.23
CA GLY A 252 -31.88 -16.60 -0.27
C GLY A 252 -30.90 -16.84 0.87
N ALA A 253 -30.20 -15.79 1.31
CA ALA A 253 -29.22 -15.82 2.39
C ALA A 253 -29.80 -15.33 3.74
N ILE A 254 -31.12 -15.26 3.88
CA ILE A 254 -31.84 -14.89 5.13
C ILE A 254 -31.30 -13.57 5.74
N GLY A 255 -31.01 -12.59 4.88
CA GLY A 255 -30.50 -11.28 5.29
C GLY A 255 -28.97 -11.13 5.28
N GLU A 256 -28.19 -12.08 4.77
CA GLU A 256 -26.73 -11.92 4.60
C GLU A 256 -26.31 -11.25 3.27
N GLY A 257 -27.26 -10.78 2.44
CA GLY A 257 -27.00 -10.14 1.14
C GLY A 257 -26.43 -8.70 1.19
N TYR A 258 -25.83 -8.27 2.29
CA TYR A 258 -25.36 -6.90 2.54
C TYR A 258 -23.83 -6.81 2.53
N HIS A 259 -23.23 -7.45 1.52
CA HIS A 259 -21.79 -7.66 1.44
C HIS A 259 -20.98 -6.36 1.55
N ASN A 260 -21.31 -5.39 0.71
CA ASN A 260 -20.60 -4.10 0.69
C ASN A 260 -20.76 -3.28 1.98
N TYR A 261 -21.90 -3.42 2.68
CA TYR A 261 -22.14 -2.67 3.91
C TYR A 261 -21.28 -3.18 5.06
N HIS A 262 -21.17 -4.51 5.24
CA HIS A 262 -20.35 -5.07 6.31
C HIS A 262 -18.85 -4.92 6.04
N HIS A 263 -18.39 -4.90 4.78
CA HIS A 263 -16.99 -4.56 4.46
C HIS A 263 -16.65 -3.11 4.80
N LYS A 264 -17.60 -2.19 4.60
CA LYS A 264 -17.41 -0.77 4.89
C LYS A 264 -17.60 -0.43 6.38
N PHE A 265 -18.50 -1.14 7.06
CA PHE A 265 -18.83 -0.95 8.47
C PHE A 265 -18.81 -2.30 9.23
N PRO A 266 -17.64 -2.94 9.38
CA PRO A 266 -17.54 -4.30 9.95
C PRO A 266 -17.95 -4.39 11.42
N SER A 267 -17.96 -3.25 12.12
CA SER A 267 -18.40 -3.15 13.50
C SER A 267 -19.90 -2.87 13.66
N ASP A 268 -20.69 -2.71 12.58
CA ASP A 268 -22.13 -2.48 12.68
C ASP A 268 -22.89 -3.82 12.79
N TYR A 269 -23.51 -4.08 13.95
CA TYR A 269 -24.20 -5.36 14.20
C TYR A 269 -25.38 -5.62 13.27
N ALA A 270 -26.00 -4.56 12.74
CA ALA A 270 -27.19 -4.68 11.93
C ALA A 270 -26.87 -4.95 10.47
N THR A 271 -25.59 -4.84 10.09
CA THR A 271 -25.07 -5.04 8.73
C THR A 271 -25.91 -4.32 7.67
N SER A 272 -26.53 -3.20 8.05
CA SER A 272 -27.47 -2.42 7.24
C SER A 272 -27.73 -1.03 7.83
N GLU A 273 -27.91 -0.05 6.93
CA GLU A 273 -28.38 1.30 7.24
C GLU A 273 -29.89 1.43 7.50
N TRP A 274 -30.72 0.42 7.20
CA TRP A 274 -32.18 0.50 7.34
C TRP A 274 -32.73 -0.28 8.56
N GLY A 275 -33.89 0.18 9.06
CA GLY A 275 -34.67 -0.53 10.06
C GLY A 275 -35.54 -1.65 9.47
N ILE A 276 -36.04 -2.53 10.33
CA ILE A 276 -36.92 -3.66 9.94
C ILE A 276 -38.25 -3.16 9.33
N THR A 277 -38.69 -1.97 9.73
CA THR A 277 -39.92 -1.31 9.25
C THR A 277 -39.69 -0.43 8.01
N SER A 278 -38.44 -0.28 7.56
CA SER A 278 -38.03 0.68 6.52
C SER A 278 -37.87 0.05 5.14
N GLY A 279 -38.54 -1.09 4.89
CA GLY A 279 -38.54 -1.77 3.59
C GLY A 279 -37.44 -2.83 3.38
N GLN A 280 -36.73 -3.25 4.45
CA GLN A 280 -35.65 -4.23 4.35
C GLN A 280 -35.96 -5.54 5.10
N TRP A 281 -35.77 -6.67 4.43
CA TRP A 281 -35.81 -8.01 5.04
C TRP A 281 -34.46 -8.32 5.72
N ASN A 282 -34.39 -8.12 7.04
CA ASN A 282 -33.23 -8.47 7.86
C ASN A 282 -33.68 -9.11 9.19
N PRO A 283 -34.03 -10.40 9.16
CA PRO A 283 -34.54 -11.11 10.34
C PRO A 283 -33.47 -11.30 11.43
N THR A 284 -32.18 -11.38 11.05
CA THR A 284 -31.05 -11.49 11.98
C THR A 284 -30.96 -10.25 12.87
N LYS A 285 -31.06 -9.06 12.28
CA LYS A 285 -31.12 -7.80 13.02
C LYS A 285 -32.32 -7.76 13.97
N LEU A 286 -33.51 -8.17 13.52
CA LEU A 286 -34.71 -8.21 14.37
C LEU A 286 -34.50 -9.12 15.57
N PHE A 287 -33.89 -10.28 15.36
CA PHE A 287 -33.57 -11.20 16.44
C PHE A 287 -32.61 -10.57 17.46
N ILE A 288 -31.52 -9.94 16.99
CA ILE A 288 -30.55 -9.26 17.85
C ILE A 288 -31.19 -8.07 18.59
N ASP A 289 -32.05 -7.29 17.92
CA ASP A 289 -32.79 -6.16 18.53
C ASP A 289 -33.74 -6.67 19.63
N VAL A 290 -34.41 -7.81 19.41
CA VAL A 290 -35.27 -8.46 20.42
C VAL A 290 -34.42 -8.98 21.58
N CYS A 291 -33.29 -9.65 21.30
CA CYS A 291 -32.35 -10.09 22.32
C CYS A 291 -31.84 -8.91 23.15
N ALA A 292 -31.53 -7.77 22.54
CA ALA A 292 -31.13 -6.57 23.25
C ALA A 292 -32.27 -5.99 24.10
N ALA A 293 -33.50 -5.95 23.58
CA ALA A 293 -34.66 -5.47 24.31
C ALA A 293 -34.96 -6.30 25.57
N ILE A 294 -34.64 -7.60 25.56
CA ILE A 294 -34.78 -8.50 26.73
C ILE A 294 -33.48 -8.68 27.52
N GLY A 295 -32.44 -7.89 27.24
CA GLY A 295 -31.18 -7.86 27.99
C GLY A 295 -30.21 -9.01 27.68
N LEU A 296 -30.46 -9.80 26.63
CA LEU A 296 -29.58 -10.89 26.16
C LEU A 296 -28.50 -10.42 25.18
N ALA A 297 -28.54 -9.17 24.73
CA ALA A 297 -27.47 -8.54 23.95
C ALA A 297 -27.23 -7.10 24.45
N SER A 298 -25.96 -6.70 24.53
CA SER A 298 -25.52 -5.38 24.99
C SER A 298 -24.43 -4.82 24.07
N ASP A 299 -24.10 -3.53 24.22
CA ASP A 299 -23.02 -2.85 23.48
C ASP A 299 -23.09 -2.95 21.95
N LEU A 300 -24.32 -2.99 21.43
CA LEU A 300 -24.59 -3.06 20.01
C LEU A 300 -24.11 -1.80 19.26
N LYS A 301 -23.07 -1.96 18.44
CA LYS A 301 -22.43 -0.88 17.67
C LYS A 301 -23.19 -0.59 16.35
N ARG A 302 -23.42 0.69 16.04
CA ARG A 302 -24.13 1.17 14.82
C ARG A 302 -23.38 2.30 14.11
N SER A 303 -23.34 2.26 12.79
CA SER A 303 -22.77 3.30 11.93
C SER A 303 -23.76 4.47 11.75
N ARG A 304 -23.42 5.65 12.30
CA ARG A 304 -24.26 6.87 12.23
C ARG A 304 -24.04 7.71 10.95
N THR A 305 -23.00 7.45 10.18
CA THR A 305 -22.58 8.24 9.00
C THR A 305 -23.46 8.00 7.76
N ALA A 306 -24.03 6.81 7.61
CA ALA A 306 -24.91 6.47 6.48
C ALA A 306 -26.25 7.26 6.53
N ALA A 307 -26.84 7.39 7.72
CA ALA A 307 -28.08 8.16 7.93
C ALA A 307 -27.89 9.66 7.65
N ALA A 308 -26.78 10.26 8.10
CA ALA A 308 -26.45 11.66 7.85
C ALA A 308 -26.18 11.96 6.35
N THR A 309 -25.61 10.99 5.63
CA THR A 309 -25.37 11.09 4.18
C THR A 309 -26.68 11.18 3.40
N ARG A 310 -27.70 10.42 3.81
CA ARG A 310 -29.04 10.46 3.21
C ARG A 310 -29.83 11.71 3.55
N GLU A 311 -29.74 12.21 4.77
CA GLU A 311 -30.38 13.46 5.15
C GLU A 311 -29.85 14.62 4.28
N ARG A 312 -28.52 14.68 4.08
CA ARG A 312 -27.88 15.62 3.14
C ARG A 312 -28.33 15.41 1.70
N LEU A 313 -28.48 14.17 1.25
CA LEU A 313 -28.87 13.86 -0.13
C LEU A 313 -30.34 14.20 -0.39
N ALA A 314 -31.25 13.92 0.56
CA ALA A 314 -32.65 14.28 0.47
C ALA A 314 -32.84 15.80 0.41
N ILE A 315 -32.07 16.56 1.19
CA ILE A 315 -32.01 18.02 1.12
C ILE A 315 -31.52 18.46 -0.26
N LYS A 316 -30.45 17.85 -0.78
CA LYS A 316 -29.86 18.21 -2.07
C LYS A 316 -30.78 17.90 -3.27
N VAL A 317 -31.46 16.76 -3.26
CA VAL A 317 -32.46 16.38 -4.28
C VAL A 317 -33.68 17.31 -4.22
N HIS A 318 -34.11 17.68 -3.02
CA HIS A 318 -35.18 18.67 -2.85
C HIS A 318 -34.77 20.04 -3.40
N GLU A 319 -33.55 20.50 -3.12
CA GLU A 319 -32.98 21.74 -3.67
C GLU A 319 -32.83 21.71 -5.19
N GLU A 320 -32.40 20.58 -5.76
CA GLU A 320 -32.26 20.41 -7.21
C GLU A 320 -33.63 20.40 -7.91
N ARG A 321 -34.65 19.78 -7.32
CA ARG A 321 -36.03 19.82 -7.84
C ARG A 321 -36.66 21.21 -7.78
N LEU A 322 -36.38 21.97 -6.71
CA LEU A 322 -36.78 23.38 -6.61
C LEU A 322 -36.07 24.24 -7.67
N LYS A 323 -34.78 24.01 -7.91
CA LYS A 323 -34.02 24.68 -8.98
C LYS A 323 -34.53 24.34 -10.38
N ALA A 324 -35.06 23.14 -10.58
CA ALA A 324 -35.66 22.70 -11.84
C ALA A 324 -37.09 23.20 -12.08
N GLY A 325 -37.67 24.01 -11.17
CA GLY A 325 -39.01 24.60 -11.35
C GLY A 325 -40.18 23.63 -11.21
N VAL A 326 -39.95 22.43 -10.66
CA VAL A 326 -41.00 21.41 -10.47
C VAL A 326 -41.76 21.73 -9.18
N THR A 327 -42.91 22.39 -9.29
CA THR A 327 -43.83 22.62 -8.17
C THR A 327 -44.68 21.39 -7.85
N GLU A 328 -44.90 21.12 -6.55
CA GLU A 328 -45.57 19.94 -6.03
C GLU A 328 -47.01 19.77 -6.56
N GLN A 329 -47.17 18.92 -7.57
CA GLN A 329 -48.34 18.05 -7.65
C GLN A 329 -47.86 16.61 -7.52
N ILE A 330 -47.67 16.19 -6.27
CA ILE A 330 -47.40 14.79 -5.97
C ILE A 330 -48.66 14.00 -6.34
N SER A 331 -48.53 13.17 -7.37
CA SER A 331 -49.54 12.19 -7.78
C SER A 331 -50.00 11.37 -6.56
N LEU A 332 -51.29 11.04 -6.49
CA LEU A 332 -51.82 10.18 -5.42
C LEU A 332 -51.05 8.86 -5.33
N PHE A 333 -50.52 8.39 -6.47
CA PHE A 333 -49.68 7.20 -6.60
C PHE A 333 -48.30 7.39 -5.94
N ASP A 334 -47.68 8.57 -6.06
CA ASP A 334 -46.39 8.91 -5.43
C ASP A 334 -46.53 9.13 -3.92
N LYS A 335 -47.68 9.65 -3.46
CA LYS A 335 -48.01 9.68 -2.02
C LYS A 335 -48.23 8.28 -1.46
N MET A 336 -48.81 7.37 -2.24
CA MET A 336 -49.04 5.99 -1.85
C MET A 336 -47.72 5.21 -1.80
N LEU A 337 -46.87 5.33 -2.83
CA LEU A 337 -45.51 4.79 -2.87
C LEU A 337 -44.63 5.39 -1.78
N GLY A 338 -44.68 6.71 -1.58
CA GLY A 338 -43.93 7.40 -0.53
C GLY A 338 -44.28 6.93 0.88
N ARG A 339 -45.58 6.67 1.14
CA ARG A 339 -46.05 6.07 2.39
C ARG A 339 -45.71 4.59 2.53
N LEU A 340 -45.66 3.85 1.42
CA LEU A 340 -45.33 2.42 1.40
C LEU A 340 -43.81 2.18 1.60
N PHE A 341 -42.96 3.08 1.10
CA PHE A 341 -41.50 2.91 1.08
C PHE A 341 -40.73 3.76 2.10
N PHE A 342 -41.28 4.89 2.60
CA PHE A 342 -40.48 5.88 3.36
C PHE A 342 -41.18 6.44 4.61
N GLY A 343 -41.65 5.58 5.51
CA GLY A 343 -42.34 5.94 6.77
C GLY A 343 -41.96 7.29 7.45
N LEU A 344 -42.99 7.95 8.00
CA LEU A 344 -43.02 9.34 8.50
C LEU A 344 -41.80 9.80 9.34
N SER A 345 -41.21 10.94 8.97
CA SER A 345 -40.36 11.76 9.85
C SER A 345 -40.73 13.26 9.76
N LYS A 346 -40.73 13.95 10.90
CA LYS A 346 -41.48 15.19 11.19
C LYS A 346 -40.66 16.48 11.18
N THR A 347 -39.43 16.50 10.64
CA THR A 347 -38.42 17.51 11.03
C THR A 347 -38.07 18.56 9.97
N PHE A 348 -38.93 18.83 8.98
CA PHE A 348 -38.62 19.72 7.85
C PHE A 348 -39.05 21.19 8.00
N ARG A 349 -38.89 21.81 9.18
CA ARG A 349 -39.18 23.26 9.34
C ARG A 349 -38.22 23.95 10.30
N ARG A 350 -36.99 24.22 9.88
CA ARG A 350 -36.26 25.46 10.25
C ARG A 350 -34.91 25.54 9.55
N ALA A 351 -34.59 26.76 9.14
CA ALA A 351 -33.28 27.28 8.73
C ALA A 351 -32.94 27.25 7.23
N ILE A 352 -33.61 28.11 6.48
CA ILE A 352 -33.03 28.81 5.32
C ILE A 352 -33.13 30.32 5.59
N ARG A 353 -32.00 31.03 5.57
CA ARG A 353 -31.89 32.44 5.17
C ARG A 353 -30.48 32.68 4.60
N PRO A 354 -30.34 33.32 3.42
CA PRO A 354 -29.03 33.67 2.86
C PRO A 354 -28.70 35.15 3.11
N ALA A 355 -27.41 35.49 3.12
CA ALA A 355 -26.94 36.87 2.95
C ALA A 355 -25.75 36.90 1.99
N VAL A 356 -25.84 37.85 1.07
CA VAL A 356 -25.01 38.14 -0.10
C VAL A 356 -24.03 39.28 0.23
N SER A 357 -22.81 39.27 -0.32
CA SER A 357 -22.28 40.30 -1.24
C SER A 357 -20.75 40.42 -1.23
N ARG A 358 -20.22 41.22 -2.17
CA ARG A 358 -19.03 41.05 -3.03
C ARG A 358 -17.84 41.98 -2.66
N SER A 359 -16.76 41.76 -3.43
CA SER A 359 -15.82 42.74 -4.06
C SER A 359 -14.54 43.08 -3.28
N SER A 360 -13.34 42.74 -3.79
CA SER A 360 -12.43 43.45 -4.75
C SER A 360 -11.49 44.41 -3.99
N LEU A 361 -10.15 44.52 -4.17
CA LEU A 361 -9.33 44.80 -5.35
C LEU A 361 -7.82 44.90 -4.93
N SER A 362 -6.89 44.63 -5.86
CA SER A 362 -5.53 45.24 -6.07
C SER A 362 -4.47 45.13 -4.95
N SER A 363 -3.14 45.21 -5.11
CA SER A 363 -2.12 45.24 -6.17
C SER A 363 -0.77 45.43 -5.45
N GLY A 364 0.36 45.01 -6.02
CA GLY A 364 1.68 45.56 -5.63
C GLY A 364 2.85 44.59 -5.73
N ALA A 365 3.75 44.86 -6.67
CA ALA A 365 5.01 44.15 -6.92
C ALA A 365 6.19 44.82 -6.19
N SER A 366 7.25 44.05 -5.90
CA SER A 366 8.63 44.55 -5.91
C SER A 366 9.63 43.40 -6.10
N GLU A 367 10.39 43.46 -7.18
CA GLU A 367 11.58 42.66 -7.47
C GLU A 367 12.78 43.09 -6.61
N LEU A 368 13.66 42.14 -6.30
CA LEU A 368 15.03 42.40 -5.82
C LEU A 368 16.00 41.46 -6.54
N GLN A 369 16.78 42.03 -7.46
CA GLN A 369 17.89 41.38 -8.15
C GLN A 369 19.11 41.31 -7.22
N VAL A 370 19.79 40.16 -7.22
CA VAL A 370 21.20 40.05 -6.83
C VAL A 370 21.93 39.28 -7.93
N ARG A 371 22.93 39.93 -8.53
CA ARG A 371 23.92 39.32 -9.44
C ARG A 371 25.10 38.83 -8.62
N SER A 372 25.65 37.66 -8.95
CA SER A 372 27.08 37.39 -8.75
C SER A 372 27.67 36.55 -9.87
N ALA A 373 28.97 36.73 -10.05
CA ALA A 373 29.79 36.53 -11.23
C ALA A 373 29.99 35.08 -11.72
N THR A 374 30.33 35.03 -13.01
CA THR A 374 30.60 33.89 -13.90
C THR A 374 31.94 33.20 -13.60
N THR A 375 32.00 31.89 -13.88
CA THR A 375 33.23 31.23 -14.35
C THR A 375 32.85 30.18 -15.41
N THR A 376 33.28 30.42 -16.65
CA THR A 376 33.23 29.55 -17.84
C THR A 376 34.08 28.28 -17.62
N THR A 377 33.83 27.09 -18.19
CA THR A 377 33.41 26.74 -19.57
C THR A 377 33.05 25.23 -19.58
N THR A 378 32.06 24.82 -20.39
CA THR A 378 31.39 23.48 -20.56
C THR A 378 30.06 23.24 -19.81
N SER A 379 29.74 23.98 -18.75
CA SER A 379 28.51 23.79 -17.93
C SER A 379 27.28 24.59 -18.36
N ALA A 380 27.43 25.61 -19.21
CA ALA A 380 26.33 26.51 -19.61
C ALA A 380 25.12 25.80 -20.25
N PRO A 381 25.26 24.87 -21.21
CA PRO A 381 24.11 24.23 -21.84
C PRO A 381 23.37 23.25 -20.92
N VAL A 382 24.10 22.58 -20.00
CA VAL A 382 23.49 21.68 -19.00
C VAL A 382 22.67 22.48 -18.00
N ASN A 383 23.21 23.60 -17.50
CA ASN A 383 22.50 24.45 -16.55
C ASN A 383 21.25 25.11 -17.17
N GLU A 384 21.31 25.54 -18.43
CA GLU A 384 20.13 26.08 -19.13
C GLU A 384 19.03 25.02 -19.29
N ALA A 385 19.39 23.78 -19.63
CA ALA A 385 18.45 22.67 -19.73
C ALA A 385 17.87 22.25 -18.37
N LEU A 386 18.66 22.26 -17.29
CA LEU A 386 18.11 22.02 -15.94
C LEU A 386 17.22 23.18 -15.48
N ALA A 387 17.59 24.42 -15.81
CA ALA A 387 16.80 25.61 -15.47
C ALA A 387 15.43 25.62 -16.16
N SER A 388 15.31 25.07 -17.37
CA SER A 388 14.01 24.96 -18.06
C SER A 388 13.04 23.98 -17.39
N LEU A 389 13.52 23.12 -16.49
CA LEU A 389 12.70 22.17 -15.72
C LEU A 389 12.16 22.76 -14.41
N ARG A 390 12.67 23.91 -13.97
CA ARG A 390 12.29 24.52 -12.69
C ARG A 390 10.79 24.81 -12.64
N GLY A 391 10.12 24.30 -11.61
CA GLY A 391 8.69 24.48 -11.37
C GLY A 391 7.77 23.60 -12.22
N LYS A 392 8.31 22.79 -13.14
CA LYS A 392 7.52 21.83 -13.92
C LYS A 392 7.24 20.55 -13.13
N SER A 393 6.27 19.78 -13.58
CA SER A 393 6.02 18.40 -13.13
C SER A 393 6.67 17.42 -14.10
N PHE A 394 7.11 16.26 -13.59
CA PHE A 394 7.74 15.20 -14.37
C PHE A 394 6.88 13.94 -14.35
N LEU A 395 6.06 13.78 -15.40
CA LEU A 395 5.01 12.75 -15.48
C LEU A 395 5.33 11.63 -16.47
N SER A 396 6.12 11.94 -17.51
CA SER A 396 6.63 10.99 -18.51
C SER A 396 7.91 11.55 -19.15
N THR A 397 8.79 10.66 -19.62
CA THR A 397 9.95 11.02 -20.45
C THR A 397 9.56 11.74 -21.75
N ALA A 398 8.31 11.58 -22.23
CA ALA A 398 7.78 12.32 -23.37
C ALA A 398 7.95 13.84 -23.23
N GLN A 399 7.83 14.36 -22.01
CA GLN A 399 7.90 15.80 -21.69
C GLN A 399 9.32 16.38 -21.81
N LEU A 400 10.35 15.55 -21.78
CA LEU A 400 11.74 15.99 -21.81
C LEU A 400 12.23 16.15 -23.26
N THR A 401 12.93 17.23 -23.54
CA THR A 401 13.80 17.31 -24.71
C THR A 401 15.03 16.42 -24.53
N GLY A 402 15.74 16.08 -25.62
CA GLY A 402 17.00 15.32 -25.52
C GLY A 402 18.05 16.02 -24.66
N ALA A 403 18.12 17.35 -24.73
CA ALA A 403 19.02 18.16 -23.90
C ALA A 403 18.63 18.12 -22.41
N GLU A 404 17.35 18.23 -22.07
CA GLU A 404 16.87 18.10 -20.68
C GLU A 404 17.13 16.69 -20.13
N PHE A 405 16.90 15.65 -20.94
CA PHE A 405 17.18 14.26 -20.56
C PHE A 405 18.67 14.03 -20.27
N GLU A 406 19.55 14.50 -21.18
CA GLU A 406 20.99 14.38 -20.99
C GLU A 406 21.50 15.20 -19.79
N ALA A 407 20.94 16.40 -19.57
CA ALA A 407 21.30 17.24 -18.44
C ALA A 407 20.91 16.61 -17.10
N LEU A 408 19.73 15.99 -17.00
CA LEU A 408 19.33 15.23 -15.81
C LEU A 408 20.29 14.08 -15.51
N ILE A 409 20.72 13.33 -16.54
CA ILE A 409 21.68 12.23 -16.36
C ILE A 409 23.07 12.75 -15.98
N ALA A 410 23.54 13.84 -16.58
CA ALA A 410 24.80 14.45 -16.21
C ALA A 410 24.80 14.91 -14.74
N GLN A 411 23.70 15.51 -14.28
CA GLN A 411 23.53 15.90 -12.88
C GLN A 411 23.46 14.69 -11.95
N ALA A 412 22.81 13.60 -12.36
CA ALA A 412 22.77 12.36 -11.61
C ALA A 412 24.18 11.74 -11.45
N GLN A 413 24.97 11.71 -12.53
CA GLN A 413 26.38 11.28 -12.49
C GLN A 413 27.22 12.15 -11.54
N HIS A 414 27.00 13.47 -11.55
CA HIS A 414 27.64 14.38 -10.59
C HIS A 414 27.27 14.02 -9.13
N TYR A 415 25.99 13.78 -8.86
CA TYR A 415 25.55 13.36 -7.52
C TYR A 415 26.08 12.00 -7.11
N LYS A 416 26.15 11.01 -8.01
CA LYS A 416 26.83 9.74 -7.75
C LYS A 416 28.29 9.95 -7.35
N ALA A 417 29.02 10.79 -8.09
CA ALA A 417 30.44 11.06 -7.82
C ALA A 417 30.70 11.80 -6.48
N VAL A 418 29.77 12.67 -6.06
CA VAL A 418 29.91 13.48 -4.84
C VAL A 418 29.33 12.79 -3.62
N TYR A 419 28.10 12.28 -3.71
CA TYR A 419 27.38 11.68 -2.58
C TYR A 419 27.59 10.17 -2.50
N GLY A 420 27.96 9.48 -3.59
CA GLY A 420 28.29 8.05 -3.56
C GLY A 420 29.58 7.77 -2.79
N ASP A 421 30.54 8.69 -2.83
CA ASP A 421 31.83 8.60 -2.13
C ASP A 421 31.69 8.98 -0.63
N PRO A 422 31.87 8.05 0.32
CA PRO A 422 31.72 8.33 1.74
C PRO A 422 32.64 9.45 2.25
N SER A 423 33.83 9.62 1.65
CA SER A 423 34.78 10.66 2.05
C SER A 423 34.32 12.07 1.69
N LYS A 424 33.53 12.19 0.61
CA LYS A 424 32.97 13.47 0.12
C LYS A 424 31.57 13.75 0.66
N ARG A 425 30.80 12.70 0.94
CA ARG A 425 29.39 12.79 1.39
C ARG A 425 29.18 13.70 2.58
N ALA A 426 30.09 13.69 3.56
CA ALA A 426 29.97 14.51 4.77
C ALA A 426 30.11 16.02 4.50
N ALA A 427 30.94 16.39 3.51
CA ALA A 427 31.17 17.78 3.10
C ALA A 427 30.30 18.20 1.91
N ALA A 428 29.52 17.28 1.33
CA ALA A 428 28.66 17.55 0.18
C ALA A 428 27.60 18.61 0.53
N PRO A 429 27.28 19.52 -0.40
CA PRO A 429 26.24 20.52 -0.21
C PRO A 429 24.90 19.90 0.21
N LYS A 430 24.05 20.70 0.87
CA LYS A 430 22.69 20.30 1.25
C LYS A 430 21.69 21.28 0.64
N PRO A 431 21.55 21.30 -0.70
CA PRO A 431 20.78 22.32 -1.40
C PRO A 431 19.29 22.30 -1.03
N MET A 432 18.80 21.19 -0.49
CA MET A 432 17.41 20.99 -0.10
C MET A 432 17.15 21.12 1.39
N ALA A 433 18.08 21.74 2.14
CA ALA A 433 17.86 22.04 3.55
C ALA A 433 16.54 22.82 3.76
N GLY A 434 15.59 22.20 4.46
CA GLY A 434 14.27 22.77 4.74
C GLY A 434 13.17 22.43 3.72
N ASP A 435 13.50 21.77 2.60
CA ASP A 435 12.50 21.25 1.66
C ASP A 435 11.84 19.98 2.19
N ILE A 436 10.56 19.80 1.84
CA ILE A 436 9.76 18.64 2.24
C ILE A 436 9.10 18.04 1.00
N CYS A 437 9.33 16.75 0.76
CA CYS A 437 8.65 15.95 -0.26
C CYS A 437 7.53 15.13 0.36
N SER A 438 6.30 15.30 -0.10
CA SER A 438 5.23 14.34 0.21
C SER A 438 5.21 13.23 -0.82
N MET A 439 5.37 11.98 -0.38
CA MET A 439 5.41 10.80 -1.24
C MET A 439 4.14 9.97 -1.08
N ILE A 440 3.23 10.05 -2.05
CA ILE A 440 1.96 9.31 -2.08
C ILE A 440 2.18 7.94 -2.72
N PHE A 441 1.84 6.86 -2.02
CA PHE A 441 1.95 5.49 -2.51
C PHE A 441 0.62 4.75 -2.40
N GLN A 442 0.00 4.48 -3.56
CA GLN A 442 -1.14 3.56 -3.68
C GLN A 442 -0.71 2.11 -3.93
N LYS A 443 0.51 1.92 -4.44
CA LYS A 443 1.12 0.60 -4.68
C LYS A 443 2.37 0.43 -3.83
N ARG A 444 2.62 -0.79 -3.36
CA ARG A 444 3.85 -1.11 -2.63
C ARG A 444 5.09 -0.90 -3.51
N SER A 445 6.19 -0.47 -2.88
CA SER A 445 7.50 -0.33 -3.54
C SER A 445 8.63 -0.30 -2.52
N THR A 446 9.70 -1.06 -2.78
CA THR A 446 10.96 -0.96 -2.04
C THR A 446 11.88 0.05 -2.72
N ARG A 447 12.25 -0.19 -3.98
CA ARG A 447 13.24 0.61 -4.73
C ARG A 447 12.87 2.08 -4.80
N THR A 448 11.68 2.40 -5.31
CA THR A 448 11.22 3.79 -5.44
C THR A 448 11.14 4.47 -4.08
N ARG A 449 10.60 3.79 -3.06
CA ARG A 449 10.46 4.38 -1.72
C ARG A 449 11.83 4.73 -1.14
N ILE A 450 12.73 3.74 -1.07
CA ILE A 450 14.03 3.90 -0.43
C ILE A 450 14.90 4.87 -1.22
N SER A 451 14.94 4.78 -2.55
CA SER A 451 15.77 5.67 -3.37
C SER A 451 15.32 7.12 -3.27
N SER A 452 14.01 7.38 -3.30
CA SER A 452 13.45 8.73 -3.15
C SER A 452 13.67 9.32 -1.76
N GLU A 453 13.42 8.53 -0.70
CA GLU A 453 13.57 8.98 0.69
C GLU A 453 15.04 9.28 1.02
N VAL A 454 15.94 8.36 0.69
CA VAL A 454 17.39 8.53 0.87
C VAL A 454 17.89 9.69 0.01
N GLY A 455 17.46 9.80 -1.25
CA GLY A 455 17.88 10.87 -2.14
C GLY A 455 17.51 12.26 -1.62
N MET A 456 16.27 12.44 -1.16
CA MET A 456 15.83 13.70 -0.56
C MET A 456 16.63 14.02 0.72
N HIS A 457 16.88 13.01 1.55
CA HIS A 457 17.69 13.17 2.76
C HIS A 457 19.15 13.53 2.47
N LEU A 458 19.77 12.91 1.47
CA LEU A 458 21.14 13.20 1.06
C LEU A 458 21.29 14.64 0.59
N LEU A 459 20.27 15.21 -0.06
CA LEU A 459 20.24 16.63 -0.45
C LEU A 459 19.89 17.58 0.72
N GLY A 460 19.58 17.07 1.92
CA GLY A 460 19.26 17.84 3.12
C GLY A 460 17.78 18.09 3.37
N GLY A 461 16.91 17.60 2.48
CA GLY A 461 15.46 17.69 2.63
C GLY A 461 14.89 16.57 3.50
N LYS A 462 13.56 16.58 3.64
CA LYS A 462 12.81 15.50 4.30
C LYS A 462 11.79 14.93 3.34
N ALA A 463 11.59 13.61 3.37
CA ALA A 463 10.50 12.96 2.65
C ALA A 463 9.49 12.38 3.63
N LEU A 464 8.20 12.58 3.35
CA LEU A 464 7.08 12.08 4.12
C LEU A 464 6.42 10.96 3.33
N PHE A 465 6.48 9.74 3.85
CA PHE A 465 5.79 8.61 3.24
C PHE A 465 4.30 8.62 3.61
N LEU A 466 3.44 8.62 2.60
CA LEU A 466 1.99 8.67 2.73
C LEU A 466 1.38 7.48 1.98
N SER A 467 1.01 6.43 2.70
CA SER A 467 0.29 5.30 2.10
C SER A 467 -1.21 5.57 2.00
N SER A 468 -1.91 4.81 1.16
CA SER A 468 -3.38 4.82 1.12
C SER A 468 -4.05 4.53 2.47
N ASP A 469 -3.35 3.86 3.39
CA ASP A 469 -3.87 3.57 4.73
C ASP A 469 -3.69 4.75 5.71
N ASP A 470 -2.81 5.70 5.39
CA ASP A 470 -2.43 6.81 6.28
C ASP A 470 -3.23 8.09 6.02
N ILE A 471 -3.53 8.38 4.75
CA ILE A 471 -4.17 9.64 4.33
C ILE A 471 -5.65 9.44 3.96
N GLN A 472 -6.43 10.51 4.03
CA GLN A 472 -7.88 10.48 3.77
C GLN A 472 -8.25 10.42 2.27
N LEU A 473 -7.25 10.45 1.41
CA LEU A 473 -7.36 10.53 -0.04
C LEU A 473 -8.14 9.34 -0.61
N GLY A 474 -9.28 9.62 -1.27
CA GLY A 474 -10.15 8.59 -1.83
C GLY A 474 -11.16 7.97 -0.85
N VAL A 475 -11.07 8.31 0.45
CA VAL A 475 -12.00 7.86 1.49
C VAL A 475 -12.86 9.00 2.00
N ASN A 476 -12.23 10.01 2.62
CA ASN A 476 -12.90 11.16 3.23
C ASN A 476 -12.48 12.50 2.63
N GLU A 477 -11.51 12.51 1.70
CA GLU A 477 -10.96 13.72 1.09
C GLU A 477 -10.82 13.55 -0.43
N THR A 478 -11.10 14.63 -1.17
CA THR A 478 -10.97 14.64 -2.63
C THR A 478 -9.51 14.80 -3.04
N LEU A 479 -9.16 14.38 -4.26
CA LEU A 479 -7.82 14.63 -4.83
C LEU A 479 -7.50 16.13 -4.86
N LYS A 480 -8.48 16.95 -5.22
CA LYS A 480 -8.36 18.41 -5.23
C LYS A 480 -8.00 19.01 -3.88
N ASP A 481 -8.72 18.66 -2.84
CA ASP A 481 -8.46 19.19 -1.50
C ASP A 481 -7.08 18.72 -1.02
N THR A 482 -6.77 17.43 -1.22
CA THR A 482 -5.46 16.86 -0.89
C THR A 482 -4.32 17.57 -1.63
N ALA A 483 -4.45 17.79 -2.93
CA ALA A 483 -3.45 18.50 -3.74
C ALA A 483 -3.22 19.93 -3.23
N MET A 484 -4.30 20.65 -2.92
CA MET A 484 -4.24 22.02 -2.39
C MET A 484 -3.61 22.08 -0.99
N VAL A 485 -3.89 21.11 -0.14
CA VAL A 485 -3.33 21.02 1.22
C VAL A 485 -1.85 20.67 1.16
N LEU A 486 -1.50 19.61 0.43
CA LEU A 486 -0.11 19.17 0.30
C LEU A 486 0.78 20.25 -0.32
N SER A 487 0.28 21.00 -1.30
CA SER A 487 1.04 22.09 -1.93
C SER A 487 1.36 23.26 -0.98
N ARG A 488 0.63 23.40 0.13
CA ARG A 488 0.90 24.44 1.15
C ARG A 488 1.90 23.99 2.21
N PHE A 489 2.04 22.68 2.41
CA PHE A 489 2.90 22.10 3.45
C PHE A 489 4.26 21.66 2.90
N ASN A 490 4.33 21.36 1.61
CA ASN A 490 5.47 20.68 0.99
C ASN A 490 5.96 21.48 -0.20
N THR A 491 7.21 21.22 -0.61
CA THR A 491 7.83 21.88 -1.75
C THR A 491 7.75 21.04 -3.03
N ILE A 492 7.51 19.74 -2.90
CA ILE A 492 7.39 18.81 -4.03
C ILE A 492 6.53 17.60 -3.65
N ILE A 493 5.83 17.02 -4.62
CA ILE A 493 5.04 15.80 -4.45
C ILE A 493 5.61 14.71 -5.35
N LEU A 494 5.76 13.51 -4.81
CA LEU A 494 6.10 12.31 -5.57
C LEU A 494 4.93 11.33 -5.45
N ALA A 495 4.42 10.81 -6.55
CA ALA A 495 3.21 9.99 -6.55
C ALA A 495 3.43 8.68 -7.31
N ARG A 496 3.14 7.56 -6.64
CA ARG A 496 3.04 6.22 -7.22
C ARG A 496 1.59 5.77 -7.14
N VAL A 497 0.91 5.76 -8.28
CA VAL A 497 -0.55 5.64 -8.39
C VAL A 497 -0.94 4.54 -9.36
N TYR A 498 -2.24 4.25 -9.47
CA TYR A 498 -2.77 3.39 -10.53
C TYR A 498 -2.90 4.20 -11.83
N GLY A 499 -3.96 4.98 -12.00
CA GLY A 499 -4.22 5.72 -13.25
C GLY A 499 -3.23 6.84 -13.55
N GLN A 500 -2.91 7.03 -14.83
CA GLN A 500 -2.09 8.15 -15.31
C GLN A 500 -2.85 9.48 -15.25
N ASP A 501 -4.16 9.45 -15.51
CA ASP A 501 -5.09 10.56 -15.33
C ASP A 501 -5.03 11.13 -13.90
N TYR A 502 -4.85 10.25 -12.92
CA TYR A 502 -4.75 10.65 -11.52
C TYR A 502 -3.52 11.52 -11.23
N VAL A 503 -2.34 11.14 -11.75
CA VAL A 503 -1.11 11.92 -11.52
C VAL A 503 -1.10 13.20 -12.35
N GLU A 504 -1.77 13.21 -13.51
CA GLU A 504 -2.00 14.40 -14.33
C GLU A 504 -2.93 15.40 -13.63
N GLU A 505 -4.09 14.95 -13.13
CA GLU A 505 -5.00 15.79 -12.35
C GLU A 505 -4.30 16.31 -11.08
N LEU A 506 -3.52 15.48 -10.39
CA LEU A 506 -2.72 15.92 -9.24
C LEU A 506 -1.73 17.03 -9.62
N ALA A 507 -1.06 16.91 -10.76
CA ALA A 507 -0.12 17.91 -11.26
C ALA A 507 -0.80 19.22 -11.69
N GLU A 508 -2.02 19.15 -12.22
CA GLU A 508 -2.83 20.33 -12.57
C GLU A 508 -3.34 21.07 -11.33
N LEU A 509 -3.71 20.34 -10.28
CA LEU A 509 -4.29 20.90 -9.05
C LEU A 509 -3.25 21.36 -8.04
N ALA A 510 -2.06 20.75 -8.04
CA ALA A 510 -0.98 21.12 -7.15
C ALA A 510 -0.30 22.44 -7.59
N SER A 511 0.06 23.29 -6.63
CA SER A 511 0.86 24.50 -6.89
C SER A 511 2.37 24.26 -6.75
N VAL A 512 2.78 23.00 -6.57
CA VAL A 512 4.17 22.56 -6.44
C VAL A 512 4.44 21.43 -7.43
N PRO A 513 5.70 21.21 -7.85
CA PRO A 513 6.05 20.14 -8.77
C PRO A 513 5.54 18.76 -8.34
N VAL A 514 5.07 17.98 -9.30
CA VAL A 514 4.65 16.58 -9.12
C VAL A 514 5.53 15.65 -9.93
N ILE A 515 6.03 14.58 -9.31
CA ILE A 515 6.84 13.54 -9.97
C ILE A 515 6.00 12.25 -10.03
N ASN A 516 5.82 11.73 -11.24
CA ASN A 516 5.29 10.38 -11.45
C ASN A 516 6.38 9.34 -11.13
N ALA A 517 6.16 8.60 -10.05
CA ALA A 517 7.08 7.57 -9.59
C ALA A 517 6.70 6.16 -10.03
N LEU A 518 5.51 6.01 -10.61
CA LEU A 518 4.97 4.90 -11.41
C LEU A 518 3.45 5.10 -11.51
N SER A 519 2.92 5.00 -12.72
CA SER A 519 1.49 4.83 -13.03
C SER A 519 1.29 3.57 -13.87
N ASP A 520 0.04 3.24 -14.20
CA ASP A 520 -0.29 2.13 -15.10
C ASP A 520 0.24 2.36 -16.52
N LYS A 521 0.49 3.63 -16.90
CA LYS A 521 0.96 3.99 -18.24
C LYS A 521 2.45 4.30 -18.32
N TYR A 522 3.06 4.88 -17.29
CA TYR A 522 4.42 5.43 -17.37
C TYR A 522 5.24 5.15 -16.10
N HIS A 523 6.55 5.00 -16.25
CA HIS A 523 7.53 4.90 -15.15
C HIS A 523 8.81 5.70 -15.46
N PRO A 524 8.76 7.05 -15.47
CA PRO A 524 9.81 7.85 -16.08
C PRO A 524 11.12 7.89 -15.27
N LEU A 525 11.03 7.74 -13.94
CA LEU A 525 12.21 7.62 -13.08
C LEU A 525 13.02 6.34 -13.34
N GLN A 526 12.37 5.26 -13.79
CA GLN A 526 13.08 4.02 -14.15
C GLN A 526 13.89 4.24 -15.42
N ALA A 527 13.27 4.79 -16.46
CA ALA A 527 13.96 5.08 -17.72
C ALA A 527 15.19 5.99 -17.53
N LEU A 528 15.15 6.99 -16.64
CA LEU A 528 16.35 7.78 -16.34
C LEU A 528 17.50 6.92 -15.78
N ALA A 529 17.19 5.98 -14.89
CA ALA A 529 18.20 5.07 -14.31
C ALA A 529 18.74 4.08 -15.35
N ASP A 530 17.88 3.52 -16.20
CA ASP A 530 18.28 2.61 -17.28
C ASP A 530 19.30 3.29 -18.19
N TYR A 531 18.95 4.48 -18.68
CA TYR A 531 19.80 5.20 -19.62
C TYR A 531 21.06 5.76 -18.95
N MET A 532 21.02 6.15 -17.67
CA MET A 532 22.23 6.51 -16.93
C MET A 532 23.18 5.31 -16.87
N THR A 533 22.67 4.13 -16.55
CA THR A 533 23.46 2.88 -16.45
C THR A 533 24.12 2.53 -17.77
N VAL A 534 23.35 2.60 -18.88
CA VAL A 534 23.91 2.36 -20.22
C VAL A 534 24.96 3.41 -20.59
N LYS A 535 24.77 4.69 -20.23
CA LYS A 535 25.77 5.74 -20.48
C LYS A 535 27.05 5.50 -19.71
N GLU A 536 26.96 5.05 -18.47
CA GLU A 536 28.13 4.71 -17.65
C GLU A 536 28.90 3.53 -18.24
N HIS A 537 28.20 2.53 -18.80
CA HIS A 537 28.83 1.36 -19.40
C HIS A 537 29.46 1.64 -20.78
N PHE A 538 28.73 2.26 -21.71
CA PHE A 538 29.18 2.46 -23.09
C PHE A 538 29.80 3.84 -23.36
N GLY A 539 29.72 4.78 -22.40
CA GLY A 539 30.16 6.17 -22.57
C GLY A 539 29.17 7.07 -23.34
N GLY A 540 28.10 6.51 -23.92
CA GLY A 540 27.08 7.24 -24.67
C GLY A 540 26.01 6.30 -25.24
N TRP A 541 24.99 6.87 -25.89
CA TRP A 541 23.84 6.11 -26.41
C TRP A 541 23.73 6.08 -27.92
N LYS A 542 24.35 7.07 -28.59
CA LYS A 542 24.12 7.33 -30.00
C LYS A 542 24.49 6.11 -30.85
N GLY A 543 23.52 5.60 -31.59
CA GLY A 543 23.70 4.42 -32.46
C GLY A 543 23.55 3.07 -31.75
N LEU A 544 23.47 3.03 -30.41
CA LEU A 544 23.18 1.78 -29.69
C LEU A 544 21.77 1.30 -30.02
N THR A 545 21.58 -0.02 -29.96
CA THR A 545 20.28 -0.65 -30.13
C THR A 545 19.77 -1.17 -28.79
N PHE A 546 18.78 -0.48 -28.25
CA PHE A 546 18.02 -0.87 -27.07
C PHE A 546 16.94 -1.85 -27.50
N THR A 547 16.76 -2.95 -26.77
CA THR A 547 15.78 -3.99 -27.07
C THR A 547 14.97 -4.30 -25.85
N TRP A 548 13.66 -4.39 -26.03
CA TRP A 548 12.72 -4.87 -25.04
C TRP A 548 12.18 -6.23 -25.44
N VAL A 549 12.15 -7.17 -24.49
CA VAL A 549 11.51 -8.47 -24.64
C VAL A 549 10.56 -8.65 -23.47
N GLY A 550 9.24 -8.69 -23.70
CA GLY A 550 8.27 -8.87 -22.61
C GLY A 550 6.94 -8.20 -22.86
N ASP A 551 6.36 -7.62 -21.81
CA ASP A 551 5.00 -7.04 -21.84
C ASP A 551 5.02 -5.60 -22.36
N GLY A 552 3.92 -5.17 -22.98
CA GLY A 552 3.66 -3.82 -23.46
C GLY A 552 3.33 -2.83 -22.34
N ASN A 553 4.18 -2.75 -21.31
CA ASN A 553 3.81 -2.13 -20.03
C ASN A 553 4.36 -0.69 -19.84
N ASN A 554 4.11 -0.14 -18.65
CA ASN A 554 4.55 1.20 -18.25
C ASN A 554 6.06 1.45 -18.30
N VAL A 555 6.89 0.42 -18.02
CA VAL A 555 8.34 0.52 -18.12
C VAL A 555 8.75 0.63 -19.59
N LEU A 556 8.20 -0.23 -20.46
CA LEU A 556 8.43 -0.15 -21.90
C LEU A 556 8.07 1.23 -22.45
N HIS A 557 6.93 1.80 -22.06
CA HIS A 557 6.47 3.08 -22.60
C HIS A 557 7.49 4.21 -22.45
N ASP A 558 8.02 4.44 -21.23
CA ASP A 558 9.06 5.46 -21.04
C ASP A 558 10.42 5.02 -21.57
N TYR A 559 10.72 3.72 -21.53
CA TYR A 559 11.95 3.18 -22.11
C TYR A 559 12.04 3.43 -23.61
N MET A 560 10.94 3.24 -24.36
CA MET A 560 10.90 3.45 -25.81
C MET A 560 10.79 4.93 -26.19
N LEU A 561 10.10 5.75 -25.40
CA LEU A 561 10.04 7.21 -25.62
C LEU A 561 11.41 7.89 -25.42
N ALA A 562 12.26 7.35 -24.54
CA ALA A 562 13.59 7.87 -24.25
C ALA A 562 14.60 7.58 -25.38
N ALA A 563 14.55 6.41 -26.03
CA ALA A 563 15.57 5.96 -26.99
C ALA A 563 15.84 6.98 -28.12
N PRO A 564 14.82 7.47 -28.85
CA PRO A 564 15.04 8.48 -29.89
C PRO A 564 15.64 9.79 -29.38
N LYS A 565 15.32 10.21 -28.14
CA LYS A 565 15.77 11.48 -27.56
C LYS A 565 17.29 11.51 -27.35
N VAL A 566 17.90 10.34 -27.17
CA VAL A 566 19.34 10.18 -27.00
C VAL A 566 20.05 9.64 -28.25
N GLY A 567 19.34 9.53 -29.38
CA GLY A 567 19.90 9.03 -30.64
C GLY A 567 20.12 7.51 -30.66
N ALA A 568 19.39 6.75 -29.84
CA ALA A 568 19.42 5.30 -29.83
C ALA A 568 18.28 4.69 -30.68
N ASN A 569 18.53 3.49 -31.20
CA ASN A 569 17.52 2.65 -31.86
C ASN A 569 16.75 1.85 -30.80
N ILE A 570 15.49 1.54 -31.08
CA ILE A 570 14.64 0.70 -30.21
C ILE A 570 14.06 -0.47 -30.98
N ARG A 571 14.17 -1.67 -30.40
CA ARG A 571 13.51 -2.90 -30.85
C ARG A 571 12.61 -3.44 -29.77
N ILE A 572 11.45 -3.94 -30.14
CA ILE A 572 10.41 -4.37 -29.21
C ILE A 572 9.88 -5.73 -29.65
N ALA A 573 9.99 -6.72 -28.77
CA ALA A 573 9.28 -7.99 -28.87
C ALA A 573 8.23 -8.09 -27.77
N THR A 574 6.96 -8.15 -28.18
CA THR A 574 5.82 -8.38 -27.28
C THR A 574 4.94 -9.49 -27.84
N PRO A 575 4.36 -10.37 -27.00
CA PRO A 575 3.37 -11.33 -27.46
C PRO A 575 2.15 -10.65 -28.09
N VAL A 576 1.47 -11.36 -28.99
CA VAL A 576 0.24 -10.86 -29.63
C VAL A 576 -0.82 -10.54 -28.57
N GLY A 577 -1.38 -9.33 -28.60
CA GLY A 577 -2.35 -8.84 -27.64
C GLY A 577 -1.75 -8.24 -26.36
N TYR A 578 -0.42 -8.11 -26.30
CA TYR A 578 0.35 -7.50 -25.22
C TYR A 578 1.29 -6.41 -25.76
N GLU A 579 0.93 -5.80 -26.89
CA GLU A 579 1.68 -4.71 -27.51
C GLU A 579 1.64 -3.44 -26.64
N PRO A 580 2.63 -2.53 -26.74
CA PRO A 580 2.53 -1.23 -26.08
C PRO A 580 1.33 -0.42 -26.60
N ASP A 581 0.88 0.51 -25.78
CA ASP A 581 -0.17 1.47 -26.13
C ASP A 581 0.10 2.13 -27.48
N ALA A 582 -0.90 2.13 -28.36
CA ALA A 582 -0.76 2.58 -29.74
C ALA A 582 -0.34 4.05 -29.84
N ASP A 583 -0.88 4.92 -28.98
CA ASP A 583 -0.54 6.34 -28.96
C ASP A 583 0.93 6.58 -28.55
N VAL A 584 1.44 5.79 -27.61
CA VAL A 584 2.85 5.86 -27.17
C VAL A 584 3.78 5.36 -28.28
N LEU A 585 3.40 4.29 -28.98
CA LEU A 585 4.16 3.75 -30.10
C LEU A 585 4.19 4.73 -31.29
N GLU A 586 3.07 5.39 -31.58
CA GLU A 586 2.99 6.43 -32.62
C GLU A 586 3.89 7.63 -32.30
N GLU A 587 3.86 8.13 -31.06
CA GLU A 587 4.74 9.23 -30.64
C GLU A 587 6.22 8.80 -30.70
N THR A 588 6.53 7.57 -30.30
CA THR A 588 7.90 7.02 -30.39
C THR A 588 8.39 6.98 -31.84
N LYS A 589 7.55 6.53 -32.79
CA LYS A 589 7.88 6.54 -34.23
C LYS A 589 8.11 7.96 -34.76
N LYS A 590 7.31 8.93 -34.30
CA LYS A 590 7.47 10.35 -34.67
C LYS A 590 8.79 10.92 -34.14
N LEU A 591 9.13 10.65 -32.88
CA LEU A 591 10.41 11.04 -32.28
C LEU A 591 11.59 10.39 -33.00
N ALA A 592 11.50 9.09 -33.31
CA ALA A 592 12.54 8.36 -34.04
C ALA A 592 12.80 8.93 -35.44
N LYS A 593 11.72 9.25 -36.19
CA LYS A 593 11.84 9.91 -37.49
C LYS A 593 12.54 11.27 -37.39
N ALA A 594 12.24 12.05 -36.36
CA ALA A 594 12.89 13.35 -36.14
C ALA A 594 14.37 13.21 -35.72
N ALA A 595 14.69 12.18 -34.95
CA ALA A 595 16.06 11.89 -34.48
C ALA A 595 16.92 11.11 -35.49
N GLY A 596 16.32 10.57 -36.55
CA GLY A 596 17.01 9.68 -37.50
C GLY A 596 17.34 8.30 -36.93
N THR A 597 16.58 7.83 -35.93
CA THR A 597 16.73 6.50 -35.31
C THR A 597 15.64 5.53 -35.80
N THR A 598 15.79 4.25 -35.46
CA THR A 598 14.87 3.19 -35.91
C THR A 598 14.01 2.66 -34.77
N VAL A 599 12.75 2.35 -35.09
CA VAL A 599 11.79 1.63 -34.23
C VAL A 599 11.43 0.34 -34.95
N PHE A 600 11.73 -0.79 -34.34
CA PHE A 600 11.39 -2.12 -34.87
C PHE A 600 10.49 -2.84 -33.87
N VAL A 601 9.36 -3.38 -34.34
CA VAL A 601 8.41 -4.10 -33.50
C VAL A 601 8.15 -5.45 -34.14
N THR A 602 8.26 -6.52 -33.36
CA THR A 602 8.05 -7.90 -33.78
C THR A 602 7.37 -8.69 -32.65
N THR A 603 6.94 -9.91 -32.96
CA THR A 603 6.47 -10.90 -31.99
C THR A 603 7.46 -12.05 -31.82
N ASP A 604 8.64 -11.96 -32.44
CA ASP A 604 9.74 -12.91 -32.27
C ASP A 604 10.84 -12.28 -31.40
N PRO A 605 11.05 -12.77 -30.16
CA PRO A 605 12.09 -12.24 -29.28
C PRO A 605 13.50 -12.46 -29.82
N VAL A 606 13.76 -13.54 -30.58
CA VAL A 606 15.08 -13.82 -31.17
C VAL A 606 15.40 -12.83 -32.28
N GLU A 607 14.39 -12.45 -33.09
CA GLU A 607 14.54 -11.41 -34.11
C GLU A 607 14.81 -10.04 -33.47
N ALA A 608 14.12 -9.71 -32.37
CA ALA A 608 14.30 -8.45 -31.66
C ALA A 608 15.71 -8.29 -31.08
N VAL A 609 16.27 -9.31 -30.45
CA VAL A 609 17.61 -9.23 -29.82
C VAL A 609 18.76 -9.22 -30.83
N LYS A 610 18.51 -9.52 -32.11
CA LYS A 610 19.57 -9.72 -33.10
C LYS A 610 20.46 -8.49 -33.30
N GLY A 611 21.71 -8.56 -32.85
CA GLY A 611 22.69 -7.46 -32.92
C GLY A 611 22.40 -6.31 -31.96
N SER A 612 21.62 -6.53 -30.91
CA SER A 612 21.27 -5.52 -29.92
C SER A 612 22.35 -5.36 -28.85
N ASN A 613 22.56 -4.12 -28.38
CA ASN A 613 23.57 -3.81 -27.35
C ASN A 613 22.98 -3.85 -25.94
N VAL A 614 21.72 -3.48 -25.78
CA VAL A 614 21.05 -3.45 -24.47
C VAL A 614 19.77 -4.26 -24.58
N ILE A 615 19.64 -5.30 -23.75
CA ILE A 615 18.44 -6.14 -23.67
C ILE A 615 17.80 -5.90 -22.32
N ALA A 616 16.54 -5.50 -22.31
CA ALA A 616 15.75 -5.25 -21.12
C ALA A 616 14.49 -6.12 -21.12
N THR A 617 14.10 -6.57 -19.93
CA THR A 617 12.82 -7.23 -19.67
C THR A 617 12.28 -6.79 -18.31
N ASP A 618 11.05 -7.18 -18.02
CA ASP A 618 10.36 -6.90 -16.77
C ASP A 618 9.37 -8.04 -16.48
N THR A 619 8.82 -8.05 -15.26
CA THR A 619 7.80 -9.00 -14.85
C THR A 619 6.63 -9.01 -15.85
N TRP A 620 6.29 -10.19 -16.34
CA TRP A 620 5.15 -10.38 -17.24
C TRP A 620 3.81 -10.22 -16.53
N ILE A 621 3.82 -10.30 -15.19
CA ILE A 621 2.62 -10.21 -14.36
C ILE A 621 2.84 -9.01 -13.45
N SER A 622 2.30 -7.87 -13.87
CA SER A 622 2.36 -6.66 -13.07
C SER A 622 1.41 -6.73 -11.87
N MET A 623 1.64 -5.88 -10.87
CA MET A 623 0.76 -5.80 -9.70
C MET A 623 -0.67 -5.42 -10.13
N GLY A 624 -1.65 -6.27 -9.83
CA GLY A 624 -3.04 -6.12 -10.22
C GLY A 624 -3.49 -7.03 -11.38
N GLN A 625 -2.59 -7.83 -11.95
CA GLN A 625 -2.87 -8.77 -13.06
C GLN A 625 -2.82 -10.25 -12.62
N GLU A 626 -2.88 -10.53 -11.32
CA GLU A 626 -2.68 -11.87 -10.75
C GLU A 626 -3.75 -12.87 -11.21
N ALA A 627 -4.97 -12.41 -11.50
CA ALA A 627 -6.06 -13.22 -12.03
C ALA A 627 -5.77 -13.74 -13.46
N GLU A 628 -4.92 -13.05 -14.22
CA GLU A 628 -4.54 -13.44 -15.58
C GLU A 628 -3.21 -14.22 -15.64
N LYS A 629 -2.61 -14.52 -14.48
CA LYS A 629 -1.29 -15.15 -14.38
C LYS A 629 -1.13 -16.33 -15.34
N GLN A 630 -2.05 -17.30 -15.33
CA GLN A 630 -1.93 -18.49 -16.18
C GLN A 630 -2.03 -18.18 -17.68
N LYS A 631 -2.89 -17.21 -18.06
CA LYS A 631 -3.04 -16.80 -19.46
C LYS A 631 -1.77 -16.12 -19.96
N ARG A 632 -1.18 -15.25 -19.13
CA ARG A 632 0.09 -14.56 -19.43
C ARG A 632 1.24 -15.56 -19.54
N LEU A 633 1.39 -16.49 -18.61
CA LEU A 633 2.44 -17.53 -18.70
C LEU A 633 2.37 -18.32 -20.02
N ASN A 634 1.16 -18.63 -20.49
CA ASN A 634 0.98 -19.33 -21.76
C ASN A 634 1.32 -18.44 -22.97
N ALA A 635 0.92 -17.16 -22.96
CA ALA A 635 1.17 -16.23 -24.05
C ALA A 635 2.64 -15.82 -24.17
N PHE A 636 3.36 -15.77 -23.04
CA PHE A 636 4.76 -15.40 -22.95
C PHE A 636 5.72 -16.60 -23.08
N ALA A 637 5.20 -17.78 -23.44
CA ALA A 637 6.05 -18.93 -23.73
C ALA A 637 7.07 -18.59 -24.84
N GLY A 638 8.36 -18.74 -24.54
CA GLY A 638 9.46 -18.38 -25.44
C GLY A 638 10.02 -16.96 -25.28
N TYR A 639 9.45 -16.14 -24.39
CA TYR A 639 9.93 -14.78 -24.11
C TYR A 639 10.91 -14.68 -22.94
N GLN A 640 11.19 -15.80 -22.26
CA GLN A 640 12.20 -15.82 -21.19
C GLN A 640 13.57 -15.49 -21.79
N VAL A 641 14.22 -14.46 -21.25
CA VAL A 641 15.58 -14.09 -21.64
C VAL A 641 16.54 -15.12 -21.07
N THR A 642 17.28 -15.77 -21.96
CA THR A 642 18.24 -16.85 -21.65
C THR A 642 19.53 -16.61 -22.40
N GLU A 643 20.64 -17.20 -21.96
CA GLU A 643 21.94 -17.10 -22.64
C GLU A 643 21.83 -17.50 -24.12
N LYS A 644 21.07 -18.57 -24.42
CA LYS A 644 20.81 -19.02 -25.80
C LYS A 644 20.13 -17.96 -26.67
N MET A 645 19.20 -17.18 -26.10
CA MET A 645 18.59 -16.05 -26.82
C MET A 645 19.65 -14.98 -27.09
N LEU A 646 20.45 -14.65 -26.08
CA LEU A 646 21.48 -13.60 -26.13
C LEU A 646 22.70 -13.94 -26.99
N GLU A 647 22.89 -15.20 -27.42
CA GLU A 647 23.85 -15.57 -28.47
C GLU A 647 23.61 -14.82 -29.80
N ASN A 648 22.38 -14.34 -30.03
CA ASN A 648 22.03 -13.56 -31.22
C ASN A 648 22.28 -12.06 -31.04
N ALA A 649 22.53 -11.59 -29.82
CA ALA A 649 22.80 -10.20 -29.52
C ALA A 649 24.21 -9.78 -29.95
N ALA A 650 24.54 -8.49 -29.81
CA ALA A 650 25.91 -8.02 -30.03
C ALA A 650 26.89 -8.70 -29.04
N GLU A 651 28.16 -8.84 -29.41
CA GLU A 651 29.15 -9.48 -28.53
C GLU A 651 29.32 -8.73 -27.19
N ASP A 652 29.19 -7.40 -27.23
CA ASP A 652 29.30 -6.47 -26.11
C ASP A 652 27.95 -6.16 -25.44
N HIS A 653 26.93 -7.01 -25.65
CA HIS A 653 25.61 -6.76 -25.08
C HIS A 653 25.62 -6.75 -23.54
N VAL A 654 24.67 -6.00 -22.99
CA VAL A 654 24.36 -5.96 -21.55
C VAL A 654 22.88 -6.23 -21.31
N PHE A 655 22.57 -6.66 -20.09
CA PHE A 655 21.22 -6.99 -19.65
C PHE A 655 20.73 -6.06 -18.54
N LEU A 656 19.47 -5.62 -18.63
CA LEU A 656 18.77 -4.75 -17.67
C LEU A 656 17.44 -5.36 -17.22
N HIS A 657 17.01 -5.01 -16.01
CA HIS A 657 15.75 -5.45 -15.42
C HIS A 657 15.34 -4.56 -14.24
N CYS A 658 14.17 -3.93 -14.30
CA CYS A 658 13.77 -2.89 -13.34
C CYS A 658 13.48 -3.36 -11.89
N LEU A 659 13.27 -4.67 -11.72
CA LEU A 659 12.94 -5.37 -10.47
C LEU A 659 11.53 -5.05 -9.94
N PRO A 660 10.85 -6.01 -9.27
CA PRO A 660 11.37 -7.28 -8.78
C PRO A 660 11.42 -8.32 -9.90
N ARG A 661 12.43 -9.19 -9.85
CA ARG A 661 12.62 -10.26 -10.81
C ARG A 661 12.00 -11.57 -10.31
N HIS A 662 11.37 -12.30 -11.22
CA HIS A 662 10.90 -13.66 -11.11
C HIS A 662 11.66 -14.58 -12.09
N ALA A 663 11.46 -15.88 -11.94
CA ALA A 663 12.19 -16.87 -12.75
C ALA A 663 11.64 -16.96 -14.17
N GLU A 664 10.42 -16.48 -14.39
CA GLU A 664 9.69 -16.59 -15.64
C GLU A 664 10.30 -15.72 -16.75
N GLU A 665 10.66 -14.47 -16.46
CA GLU A 665 11.12 -13.50 -17.46
C GLU A 665 12.61 -13.60 -17.81
N VAL A 666 13.45 -14.10 -16.89
CA VAL A 666 14.89 -14.26 -17.10
C VAL A 666 15.44 -15.37 -16.22
N ASP A 667 16.37 -16.17 -16.76
CA ASP A 667 17.06 -17.21 -15.99
C ASP A 667 18.18 -16.64 -15.08
N ASP A 668 18.68 -17.47 -14.17
CA ASP A 668 19.74 -17.06 -13.24
C ASP A 668 21.07 -16.79 -13.96
N GLU A 669 21.33 -17.50 -15.06
CA GLU A 669 22.58 -17.40 -15.82
C GLU A 669 22.74 -16.00 -16.38
N VAL A 670 21.70 -15.48 -17.05
CA VAL A 670 21.68 -14.11 -17.57
C VAL A 670 21.62 -13.10 -16.44
N PHE A 671 20.70 -13.27 -15.48
CA PHE A 671 20.42 -12.25 -14.46
C PHE A 671 21.61 -11.99 -13.54
N TYR A 672 22.38 -13.02 -13.20
CA TYR A 672 23.61 -12.91 -12.39
C TYR A 672 24.89 -12.95 -13.22
N SER A 673 24.80 -12.89 -14.56
CA SER A 673 25.97 -12.82 -15.43
C SER A 673 26.79 -11.55 -15.19
N LYS A 674 28.04 -11.55 -15.65
CA LYS A 674 28.88 -10.34 -15.68
C LYS A 674 28.38 -9.27 -16.65
N LYS A 675 27.47 -9.62 -17.56
CA LYS A 675 26.85 -8.71 -18.53
C LYS A 675 25.56 -8.09 -17.99
N SER A 676 25.07 -8.57 -16.85
CA SER A 676 23.93 -7.99 -16.14
C SER A 676 24.34 -6.73 -15.39
N LEU A 677 23.63 -5.63 -15.64
CA LEU A 677 23.83 -4.36 -14.95
C LEU A 677 22.68 -4.05 -13.98
N VAL A 678 21.85 -5.03 -13.64
CA VAL A 678 20.60 -4.86 -12.86
C VAL A 678 20.82 -4.17 -11.51
N PHE A 679 21.94 -4.43 -10.84
CA PHE A 679 22.23 -3.81 -9.55
C PHE A 679 22.78 -2.38 -9.69
N ASP A 680 23.57 -2.11 -10.73
CA ASP A 680 24.01 -0.75 -11.07
C ASP A 680 22.81 0.12 -11.48
N GLU A 681 21.88 -0.48 -12.24
CA GLU A 681 20.58 0.10 -12.60
C GLU A 681 19.76 0.45 -11.37
N ALA A 682 19.63 -0.50 -10.42
CA ALA A 682 18.93 -0.28 -9.17
C ALA A 682 19.58 0.81 -8.30
N GLU A 683 20.91 0.91 -8.26
CA GLU A 683 21.62 2.00 -7.58
C GLU A 683 21.33 3.36 -8.25
N ASN A 684 21.36 3.40 -9.58
CA ASN A 684 21.17 4.64 -10.36
C ASN A 684 19.76 5.25 -10.20
N ARG A 685 18.79 4.50 -9.67
CA ARG A 685 17.49 5.03 -9.20
C ARG A 685 17.63 6.10 -8.11
N LEU A 686 18.66 6.03 -7.26
CA LEU A 686 18.94 7.01 -6.21
C LEU A 686 19.44 8.34 -6.80
N TRP A 687 20.41 8.26 -7.71
CA TRP A 687 21.08 9.45 -8.24
C TRP A 687 20.20 10.21 -9.22
N THR A 688 19.43 9.50 -10.02
CA THR A 688 18.49 10.10 -10.98
C THR A 688 17.32 10.80 -10.30
N VAL A 689 16.76 10.24 -9.22
CA VAL A 689 15.70 10.93 -8.48
C VAL A 689 16.22 12.18 -7.75
N MET A 690 17.46 12.15 -7.25
CA MET A 690 18.12 13.35 -6.70
C MET A 690 18.25 14.45 -7.77
N ALA A 691 18.68 14.11 -8.99
CA ALA A 691 18.78 15.06 -10.10
C ALA A 691 17.42 15.65 -10.47
N VAL A 692 16.36 14.83 -10.51
CA VAL A 692 15.00 15.31 -10.78
C VAL A 692 14.53 16.27 -9.69
N TYR A 693 14.68 15.93 -8.40
CA TYR A 693 14.34 16.85 -7.32
C TYR A 693 15.03 18.20 -7.50
N ALA A 694 16.35 18.17 -7.67
CA ALA A 694 17.18 19.36 -7.79
C ALA A 694 16.78 20.23 -9.00
N ALA A 695 16.55 19.61 -10.16
CA ALA A 695 16.12 20.30 -11.37
C ALA A 695 14.76 20.97 -11.20
N LEU A 696 13.75 20.24 -10.71
CA LEU A 696 12.38 20.76 -10.57
C LEU A 696 12.29 21.87 -9.52
N LEU A 697 13.09 21.82 -8.45
CA LEU A 697 13.15 22.88 -7.45
C LEU A 697 14.12 24.03 -7.81
N GLY A 698 14.98 23.83 -8.82
CA GLY A 698 16.02 24.78 -9.22
C GLY A 698 17.13 24.91 -8.17
N LYS A 699 17.50 23.80 -7.54
CA LYS A 699 18.44 23.71 -6.41
C LYS A 699 19.48 22.60 -6.67
N TYR A 700 20.32 22.76 -7.69
CA TYR A 700 21.27 21.75 -8.16
C TYR A 700 22.75 22.10 -7.98
#